data_AF-A0A831JWC6-F1
#
_entry.id   AF-A0A831JWC6-F1
#
_cell.length_a   1.000
_cell.length_b   1.000
_cell.length_c   1.000
_cell.angle_alpha   90.00
_cell.angle_beta   90.00
_cell.angle_gamma   90.00
#
_symmetry.space_group_name_H-M   'P 1'
#
loop_
_entity.id
_entity.type
_entity.pdbx_description
1 polymer ?
#
loop_
_entity_poly.entity_id
_entity_poly.type
_entity_poly.pdbx_seq_one_letter_code
_entity_poly.pdbx_strand_id
1 'polypeptide(L)'
;MMTLWSLGVVHMQKRKDYTGPAGKKDADERYLYRLRINPTAPLGNSQITASGGKTNVSWRSSMRNVYVLVLMVLLAVPSLPLVAGNSSPIAEPVTPGSVLIPEGRIVKEGIVHSSSSLPSEENIKPLVDDGRQGARIVAVNTSVFFQITKWPLNVDYGETFQVEGILYEDNNSNEARESGEMPVEGAWIKIIWDDASPFVYETAVQTQYDDPDNNQTGGAFSFNITANDTVVGAKELRIIFPGQWTINGLDMYNLTEYDVEHLAGKAIGVDDDNDGSVDEEAYYQEVPGVGYGYDDDDDGLIDEDPFAFIARRPFEKRLFISIWHNIELSANVDHTYVVVGHSFNVSGYIEDKSVPETFMGQKTLKLFFDGQYYTDILTESRGGTDPRAYYSAEFVVPLTIEAGPHTVMIDFQSTYNPATNMYYKPANVTVTVYVKRPTMILFEASGEETWVYRTYQITINGSVVDYWKYHLDRVREGPKLVIGEETFSDKYIVYGYWGEQGTSYYEQMQAQYITNKNGTFSFTILIKSIQPLGEVPVRAEFKPRATSGRQPYYLPSTNTTTYIVRAHTELSVELEMEDTENVEKVYITRRPYQDPQGDIHRWNVVHIRVKLLDKELSTPTFPRGVPGQEIRFWWGYRTGYEKFMTATTDSNGEVVFDINIEPTHPLGPVPILATFVSNPYVNYYDGSMYSDTDGDPFSVVSITTIVLQGGTGIKGETAVITGMLLDDSGRGIPGRKVHIYWQKAEVDITQIYKNPGEEIGNATTDGSGQFTLDNWVIPRKQSVGSVIIIARFDGSQEFPEGPNGVRFYPNDAYMPAFSQPVIYNVTARTAIVIDTGSLPQMLVRGDPITVSGKVLETYRGKIINKPVPRAEVRAYILQGTSTYELGKAEFTSAVEGESKGTFTITGTVPTQLTVGTAVLKVVFRGNTNYLGSEARVTMEVWSATVIEILEKPDDRDDDGLFDIYQDEITPENPMRITVKVLERNPVEIGKKGQPIAYGKVILQITYQSLVNTTVRYTDSQGRCTFNFTSNLRDTTYGTEFTATEDTPIKINVTFVGMKYYRESQQSETGTYHPPIPPPKTVPRVGPFTLKQFLLLLVIIVVIALMAIIAAYRKFEEELKRRQLKRLLRKSTDRLIVGSRYKAEIFNLYKDLTKWLKRYGYLRRKADTFREFEEAVRAALPIDAESMDRFLDILEEARYSDHLITEEHRQKAIEAINRVSESLNRIEPSQIGAVGALAISEEEAPETEIILKEGAEGGVQ
;
A
#
# COMPACT_ATOMS: atom_id res chain seq x y z
N MET A 1 33.31 35.60 45.07
CA MET A 1 34.58 34.91 45.43
C MET A 1 35.06 34.10 44.22
N MET A 2 36.33 33.67 44.24
CA MET A 2 37.06 32.77 43.32
C MET A 2 36.23 31.83 42.39
N THR A 3 36.62 31.47 41.15
CA THR A 3 37.79 31.78 40.27
C THR A 3 37.37 31.40 38.81
N LEU A 4 37.64 32.16 37.74
CA LEU A 4 38.86 32.16 36.87
C LEU A 4 39.31 30.73 36.41
N TRP A 5 39.66 30.40 35.14
CA TRP A 5 39.82 31.14 33.85
C TRP A 5 39.82 30.09 32.68
N SER A 6 39.19 30.29 31.51
CA SER A 6 39.67 30.90 30.23
C SER A 6 40.23 29.95 29.12
N LEU A 7 39.63 30.02 27.92
CA LEU A 7 40.14 29.82 26.53
C LEU A 7 41.24 28.79 26.17
N GLY A 8 41.02 28.08 25.04
CA GLY A 8 42.06 27.43 24.21
C GLY A 8 41.49 26.72 22.96
N VAL A 9 42.09 26.91 21.77
CA VAL A 9 41.62 26.34 20.47
C VAL A 9 42.83 25.94 19.61
N VAL A 10 42.77 24.82 18.86
CA VAL A 10 43.28 24.61 17.47
C VAL A 10 43.14 23.13 16.99
N HIS A 11 43.08 22.93 15.67
CA HIS A 11 42.95 21.66 14.90
C HIS A 11 44.15 20.66 15.08
N MET A 12 44.27 19.45 14.48
CA MET A 12 43.81 18.90 13.17
C MET A 12 44.06 17.36 12.98
N GLN A 13 43.48 16.77 11.91
CA GLN A 13 43.86 15.54 11.13
C GLN A 13 43.77 14.07 11.67
N LYS A 14 42.69 13.37 11.28
CA LYS A 14 42.56 12.25 10.29
C LYS A 14 43.49 10.98 10.25
N ARG A 15 42.85 9.80 10.01
CA ARG A 15 43.35 8.48 9.47
C ARG A 15 44.28 7.65 10.40
N LYS A 16 44.42 6.30 10.35
CA LYS A 16 43.93 5.10 9.55
C LYS A 16 43.93 3.89 10.56
N ASP A 17 43.53 2.62 10.33
CA ASP A 17 42.51 1.82 9.56
C ASP A 17 42.64 0.31 10.03
N TYR A 18 41.89 -0.66 9.45
CA TYR A 18 42.02 -2.16 9.55
C TYR A 18 41.52 -2.87 10.84
N THR A 19 40.88 -4.08 10.86
CA THR A 19 40.09 -4.89 9.87
C THR A 19 39.24 -5.97 10.60
N GLY A 20 38.24 -6.58 9.93
CA GLY A 20 37.25 -7.57 10.46
C GLY A 20 37.74 -9.01 10.76
N PRO A 21 37.02 -10.13 10.48
CA PRO A 21 35.95 -10.30 9.46
C PRO A 21 34.68 -11.14 9.85
N ALA A 22 33.70 -11.16 8.93
CA ALA A 22 32.75 -12.25 8.57
C ALA A 22 31.64 -12.77 9.53
N GLY A 23 30.46 -13.09 8.95
CA GLY A 23 29.47 -14.05 9.49
C GLY A 23 27.99 -13.63 9.35
N LYS A 24 27.23 -14.23 8.41
CA LYS A 24 25.74 -14.14 8.37
C LYS A 24 25.10 -15.32 9.11
N LYS A 25 24.00 -15.08 9.86
CA LYS A 25 22.79 -15.94 9.83
C LYS A 25 21.57 -15.27 10.48
N ASP A 26 20.41 -15.88 10.26
CA ASP A 26 19.07 -15.34 10.48
C ASP A 26 18.54 -15.56 11.91
N ALA A 27 17.77 -14.59 12.45
CA ALA A 27 16.58 -14.77 13.32
C ALA A 27 16.22 -13.46 14.06
N ASP A 28 15.22 -12.71 13.59
CA ASP A 28 14.64 -11.59 14.37
C ASP A 28 13.45 -12.06 15.22
N GLU A 29 13.70 -12.26 16.52
CA GLU A 29 12.65 -12.46 17.51
C GLU A 29 12.07 -11.14 18.05
N ARG A 30 10.86 -11.22 18.60
CA ARG A 30 10.02 -10.06 18.91
C ARG A 30 10.41 -9.40 20.24
N TYR A 31 10.66 -8.10 20.24
CA TYR A 31 10.59 -7.28 21.46
C TYR A 31 9.33 -6.43 21.48
N LEU A 32 8.39 -6.83 22.35
CA LEU A 32 7.05 -6.24 22.45
C LEU A 32 6.93 -5.38 23.71
N TYR A 33 6.81 -4.06 23.54
CA TYR A 33 6.55 -3.16 24.67
C TYR A 33 5.13 -3.34 25.20
N ARG A 34 5.02 -4.01 26.35
CA ARG A 34 3.75 -4.31 27.01
C ARG A 34 3.22 -3.10 27.77
N LEU A 35 2.21 -2.42 27.23
CA LEU A 35 1.28 -1.64 28.06
C LEU A 35 0.59 -2.57 29.07
N ARG A 36 0.39 -2.08 30.31
CA ARG A 36 -0.45 -2.73 31.32
C ARG A 36 -1.58 -1.79 31.73
N ILE A 37 -2.78 -2.08 31.26
CA ILE A 37 -4.03 -1.69 31.90
C ILE A 37 -4.89 -2.96 31.96
N ASN A 38 -5.38 -3.31 33.14
CA ASN A 38 -6.64 -4.04 33.28
C ASN A 38 -7.24 -3.76 34.67
N PRO A 39 -8.57 -3.74 34.83
CA PRO A 39 -9.20 -3.06 35.96
C PRO A 39 -9.74 -4.00 37.05
N THR A 40 -10.12 -3.41 38.18
CA THR A 40 -11.16 -3.93 39.08
C THR A 40 -12.10 -2.77 39.48
N ALA A 41 -13.32 -3.11 39.87
CA ALA A 41 -14.46 -2.22 40.13
C ALA A 41 -15.30 -2.78 41.29
N PRO A 42 -16.46 -2.21 41.67
CA PRO A 42 -16.82 -0.81 41.95
C PRO A 42 -17.31 -0.66 43.41
N LEU A 43 -18.30 0.21 43.67
CA LEU A 43 -18.94 0.55 44.97
C LEU A 43 -18.08 1.44 45.90
N GLY A 44 -18.63 2.33 46.74
CA GLY A 44 -20.02 2.72 46.98
C GLY A 44 -20.12 3.98 47.86
N ASN A 45 -21.29 4.61 47.97
CA ASN A 45 -21.47 5.93 48.62
C ASN A 45 -21.57 5.87 50.17
N SER A 46 -21.15 6.97 50.82
CA SER A 46 -21.63 7.49 52.14
C SER A 46 -21.29 6.65 53.41
N GLN A 47 -21.31 7.17 54.65
CA GLN A 47 -21.10 8.54 55.19
C GLN A 47 -20.72 8.47 56.69
N ILE A 48 -20.05 9.51 57.20
CA ILE A 48 -20.10 10.04 58.59
C ILE A 48 -19.98 9.04 59.78
N THR A 49 -18.87 9.14 60.52
CA THR A 49 -18.89 9.59 61.94
C THR A 49 -17.50 10.08 62.38
N ALA A 50 -17.41 10.89 63.45
CA ALA A 50 -16.16 11.57 63.84
C ALA A 50 -15.98 11.76 65.36
N SER A 51 -14.77 11.47 65.86
CA SER A 51 -14.13 12.04 67.06
C SER A 51 -12.69 11.52 67.19
N GLY A 52 -11.69 12.23 67.73
CA GLY A 52 -11.66 13.63 68.15
C GLY A 52 -10.39 13.97 68.97
N GLY A 53 -9.78 15.15 68.72
CA GLY A 53 -8.59 15.66 69.43
C GLY A 53 -7.87 16.74 68.60
N LYS A 54 -8.11 18.05 68.80
CA LYS A 54 -7.59 18.96 69.85
C LYS A 54 -6.09 19.34 69.63
N THR A 55 -5.66 20.61 69.62
CA THR A 55 -6.36 21.91 69.83
C THR A 55 -5.55 23.14 69.34
N ASN A 56 -6.25 24.29 69.19
CA ASN A 56 -5.75 25.68 69.01
C ASN A 56 -5.10 26.00 67.65
N VAL A 57 -5.40 27.09 66.91
CA VAL A 57 -6.44 28.14 66.97
C VAL A 57 -6.41 29.17 68.13
N SER A 58 -5.93 30.39 67.83
CA SER A 58 -6.28 31.69 68.48
C SER A 58 -5.69 32.83 67.62
N TRP A 59 -6.21 34.05 67.43
CA TRP A 59 -7.37 34.84 67.90
C TRP A 59 -7.54 36.02 66.87
N ARG A 60 -8.58 36.88 66.80
CA ARG A 60 -9.85 37.07 67.55
C ARG A 60 -10.87 37.84 66.69
N SER A 61 -12.16 37.50 66.81
CA SER A 61 -13.32 38.39 66.58
C SER A 61 -14.51 37.82 67.37
N SER A 62 -15.38 38.65 67.97
CA SER A 62 -16.46 38.15 68.85
C SER A 62 -17.55 39.20 69.21
N MET A 63 -18.75 39.00 68.65
CA MET A 63 -20.08 39.43 69.19
C MET A 63 -20.37 40.95 69.27
N ARG A 64 -21.62 41.45 69.35
CA ARG A 64 -23.00 40.95 69.64
C ARG A 64 -24.00 41.80 68.79
N ASN A 65 -25.19 41.41 68.29
CA ASN A 65 -26.28 40.47 68.67
C ASN A 65 -27.12 40.94 69.89
N VAL A 66 -28.46 41.02 69.93
CA VAL A 66 -29.62 40.59 69.06
C VAL A 66 -30.50 41.85 68.71
N TYR A 67 -31.73 41.92 68.17
CA TYR A 67 -32.89 41.04 67.80
C TYR A 67 -33.41 41.49 66.39
N VAL A 68 -34.18 40.78 65.53
CA VAL A 68 -35.12 39.61 65.57
C VAL A 68 -36.62 39.96 65.76
N LEU A 69 -37.39 40.00 64.66
CA LEU A 69 -38.81 39.61 64.57
C LEU A 69 -39.19 39.19 63.12
N VAL A 70 -40.42 38.68 62.90
CA VAL A 70 -40.64 37.34 62.33
C VAL A 70 -42.08 37.10 61.83
N LEU A 71 -42.23 36.46 60.65
CA LEU A 71 -43.39 35.68 60.11
C LEU A 71 -42.86 34.94 58.84
N MET A 72 -43.22 33.72 58.37
CA MET A 72 -44.27 32.72 58.63
C MET A 72 -45.66 33.03 58.01
N VAL A 73 -46.48 32.09 57.49
CA VAL A 73 -46.50 30.59 57.45
C VAL A 73 -46.99 30.15 56.02
N LEU A 74 -46.60 29.03 55.37
CA LEU A 74 -47.01 27.60 55.44
C LEU A 74 -45.98 26.75 54.61
N LEU A 75 -45.61 25.48 54.87
CA LEU A 75 -46.33 24.20 55.17
C LEU A 75 -47.04 23.56 53.95
N ALA A 76 -46.93 22.26 53.64
CA ALA A 76 -46.07 21.16 54.16
C ALA A 76 -46.01 19.96 53.17
N VAL A 77 -45.12 18.98 53.43
CA VAL A 77 -44.93 17.71 52.68
C VAL A 77 -45.60 16.54 53.43
N PRO A 78 -46.15 15.50 52.75
CA PRO A 78 -45.74 14.12 53.10
C PRO A 78 -45.81 13.02 52.00
N SER A 79 -45.04 11.96 52.25
CA SER A 79 -45.32 10.51 52.03
C SER A 79 -45.50 9.87 50.64
N LEU A 80 -44.64 8.87 50.37
CA LEU A 80 -44.94 7.63 49.62
C LEU A 80 -45.88 6.71 50.44
N PRO A 81 -46.63 5.78 49.82
CA PRO A 81 -46.23 4.36 49.89
C PRO A 81 -46.52 3.52 48.60
N LEU A 82 -46.15 2.24 48.66
CA LEU A 82 -46.28 1.22 47.60
C LEU A 82 -47.71 0.60 47.53
N VAL A 83 -48.04 -0.11 46.45
CA VAL A 83 -48.22 -1.60 46.44
C VAL A 83 -48.58 -2.18 45.04
N ALA A 84 -47.89 -3.27 44.69
CA ALA A 84 -48.15 -4.39 43.74
C ALA A 84 -49.04 -4.25 42.48
N GLY A 85 -48.57 -4.88 41.39
CA GLY A 85 -49.36 -5.26 40.21
C GLY A 85 -48.56 -6.09 39.20
N ASN A 86 -48.93 -7.37 39.00
CA ASN A 86 -48.31 -8.29 38.03
C ASN A 86 -48.53 -7.80 36.56
N SER A 87 -47.83 -8.25 35.51
CA SER A 87 -47.02 -9.46 35.33
C SER A 87 -45.95 -9.35 34.22
N SER A 88 -44.91 -10.19 34.30
CA SER A 88 -44.06 -10.68 33.20
C SER A 88 -44.91 -11.38 32.08
N PRO A 89 -44.38 -11.83 30.91
CA PRO A 89 -42.95 -12.17 30.64
C PRO A 89 -42.36 -12.04 29.20
N ILE A 90 -41.01 -12.07 29.14
CA ILE A 90 -40.13 -12.83 28.19
C ILE A 90 -40.20 -12.53 26.67
N ALA A 91 -39.09 -12.50 25.91
CA ALA A 91 -37.67 -12.27 26.23
C ALA A 91 -36.82 -12.06 24.95
N GLU A 92 -35.85 -11.16 25.02
CA GLU A 92 -34.50 -11.34 24.45
C GLU A 92 -33.58 -11.87 25.61
N PRO A 93 -32.33 -12.38 25.41
CA PRO A 93 -31.49 -12.22 24.22
C PRO A 93 -30.57 -13.42 23.84
N VAL A 94 -29.87 -13.24 22.70
CA VAL A 94 -28.44 -13.53 22.41
C VAL A 94 -27.77 -14.84 22.90
N THR A 95 -27.26 -15.55 21.89
CA THR A 95 -26.17 -16.57 21.76
C THR A 95 -24.82 -16.27 22.49
N PRO A 96 -23.73 -17.07 22.37
CA PRO A 96 -23.53 -18.44 21.81
C PRO A 96 -22.79 -19.41 22.77
N GLY A 97 -22.59 -20.67 22.34
CA GLY A 97 -21.65 -21.62 22.95
C GLY A 97 -21.49 -22.90 22.12
N SER A 98 -20.29 -23.48 22.04
CA SER A 98 -19.95 -24.55 21.09
C SER A 98 -19.10 -25.69 21.69
N VAL A 99 -18.84 -26.73 20.87
CA VAL A 99 -17.82 -27.81 21.02
C VAL A 99 -18.28 -29.15 21.66
N LEU A 100 -18.35 -30.19 20.79
CA LEU A 100 -18.06 -31.64 20.93
C LEU A 100 -18.56 -32.47 22.13
N ILE A 101 -19.10 -33.67 21.83
CA ILE A 101 -18.65 -34.98 22.37
C ILE A 101 -19.21 -36.14 21.48
N PRO A 102 -18.57 -37.34 21.41
CA PRO A 102 -18.92 -38.40 20.44
C PRO A 102 -19.60 -39.67 21.05
N GLU A 103 -19.82 -40.67 20.19
CA GLU A 103 -20.32 -42.04 20.47
C GLU A 103 -21.80 -42.15 20.95
N GLY A 104 -22.52 -43.28 20.77
CA GLY A 104 -22.23 -44.52 20.03
C GLY A 104 -23.06 -45.71 20.55
N ARG A 105 -23.14 -46.81 19.75
CA ARG A 105 -23.75 -48.14 20.05
C ARG A 105 -25.30 -48.25 20.07
N ILE A 106 -25.95 -49.42 19.89
CA ILE A 106 -25.64 -50.72 19.22
C ILE A 106 -27.00 -51.42 18.95
N VAL A 107 -27.18 -52.03 17.77
CA VAL A 107 -27.82 -53.36 17.54
C VAL A 107 -27.18 -53.91 16.25
N LYS A 108 -26.03 -54.60 16.32
CA LYS A 108 -25.80 -56.04 16.60
C LYS A 108 -25.97 -56.93 15.35
N GLU A 109 -24.86 -57.50 14.91
CA GLU A 109 -24.69 -58.32 13.69
C GLU A 109 -25.07 -59.80 13.87
N GLY A 110 -25.12 -60.54 12.75
CA GLY A 110 -25.19 -62.01 12.71
C GLY A 110 -25.15 -62.56 11.27
N ILE A 111 -24.03 -63.15 10.86
CA ILE A 111 -23.80 -63.80 9.56
C ILE A 111 -23.52 -65.30 9.85
N VAL A 112 -24.05 -66.30 9.12
CA VAL A 112 -23.34 -67.08 8.07
C VAL A 112 -24.22 -68.27 7.60
N HIS A 113 -24.25 -68.49 6.27
CA HIS A 113 -24.55 -69.70 5.47
C HIS A 113 -25.15 -70.97 6.13
N SER A 114 -26.16 -71.59 5.49
CA SER A 114 -25.98 -72.85 4.72
C SER A 114 -27.26 -73.35 4.00
N SER A 115 -27.05 -74.33 3.12
CA SER A 115 -27.90 -75.00 2.12
C SER A 115 -29.31 -75.52 2.51
N SER A 116 -30.26 -75.40 1.56
CA SER A 116 -31.23 -76.46 1.17
C SER A 116 -31.72 -76.17 -0.27
N SER A 117 -31.90 -77.08 -1.23
CA SER A 117 -32.15 -78.55 -1.32
C SER A 117 -33.62 -78.98 -1.19
N LEU A 118 -34.33 -79.01 -2.33
CA LEU A 118 -35.64 -79.67 -2.54
C LEU A 118 -35.77 -80.07 -4.03
N PRO A 119 -36.54 -81.11 -4.41
CA PRO A 119 -37.04 -82.24 -3.63
C PRO A 119 -36.46 -83.59 -4.12
N SER A 120 -36.99 -84.70 -3.62
CA SER A 120 -36.61 -86.07 -3.97
C SER A 120 -37.32 -86.63 -5.20
N GLU A 121 -36.60 -87.38 -6.04
CA GLU A 121 -37.19 -88.40 -6.91
C GLU A 121 -36.48 -89.74 -6.66
N GLU A 122 -37.25 -90.76 -6.30
CA GLU A 122 -36.84 -92.15 -6.15
C GLU A 122 -37.60 -92.98 -7.20
N ASN A 123 -37.03 -94.10 -7.66
CA ASN A 123 -37.49 -94.94 -8.79
C ASN A 123 -37.25 -94.26 -10.14
N ILE A 124 -36.24 -94.62 -10.94
CA ILE A 124 -35.97 -95.97 -11.46
C ILE A 124 -34.46 -96.16 -11.68
N LYS A 125 -33.91 -97.31 -11.29
CA LYS A 125 -32.60 -97.78 -11.78
C LYS A 125 -32.81 -98.60 -13.06
N PRO A 126 -32.22 -98.22 -14.20
CA PRO A 126 -31.94 -99.20 -15.26
C PRO A 126 -30.96 -100.25 -14.71
N LEU A 127 -31.16 -101.51 -15.10
CA LEU A 127 -30.21 -102.59 -14.78
C LEU A 127 -28.97 -102.46 -15.66
N VAL A 128 -28.03 -101.60 -15.24
CA VAL A 128 -26.61 -101.84 -15.52
C VAL A 128 -26.15 -102.88 -14.51
N ASP A 129 -26.35 -104.16 -14.85
CA ASP A 129 -25.64 -105.24 -14.18
C ASP A 129 -24.17 -105.12 -14.62
N ASP A 130 -23.27 -104.86 -13.65
CA ASP A 130 -21.83 -104.84 -13.91
C ASP A 130 -21.44 -106.15 -14.61
N GLY A 131 -20.46 -106.10 -15.52
CA GLY A 131 -20.10 -107.18 -16.47
C GLY A 131 -19.68 -108.52 -15.86
N ARG A 132 -20.63 -109.21 -15.22
CA ARG A 132 -20.51 -110.53 -14.59
C ARG A 132 -20.50 -111.60 -15.68
N GLN A 133 -19.32 -111.82 -16.23
CA GLN A 133 -18.94 -113.16 -16.66
C GLN A 133 -19.30 -114.13 -15.52
N GLY A 134 -20.00 -115.23 -15.82
CA GLY A 134 -20.57 -116.12 -14.80
C GLY A 134 -22.05 -115.91 -14.47
N ALA A 135 -22.85 -115.31 -15.36
CA ALA A 135 -24.30 -115.54 -15.39
C ALA A 135 -24.57 -117.02 -15.73
N ARG A 136 -24.45 -117.90 -14.72
CA ARG A 136 -24.48 -119.38 -14.81
C ARG A 136 -25.88 -119.89 -15.13
N ILE A 137 -26.32 -119.67 -16.37
CA ILE A 137 -27.63 -120.12 -16.85
C ILE A 137 -27.55 -121.62 -17.13
N VAL A 138 -28.33 -122.39 -16.35
CA VAL A 138 -28.48 -123.85 -16.45
C VAL A 138 -29.95 -124.19 -16.67
N ALA A 139 -30.24 -125.08 -17.63
CA ALA A 139 -31.58 -125.60 -17.92
C ALA A 139 -31.47 -127.04 -18.47
N VAL A 140 -32.30 -127.94 -17.95
CA VAL A 140 -32.23 -129.41 -18.11
C VAL A 140 -33.25 -129.97 -19.10
N ASN A 141 -32.91 -131.09 -19.74
CA ASN A 141 -33.85 -132.19 -19.99
C ASN A 141 -33.45 -133.38 -19.08
N THR A 142 -34.28 -134.44 -19.01
CA THR A 142 -34.10 -135.64 -18.17
C THR A 142 -32.92 -136.55 -18.59
N SER A 143 -31.80 -135.97 -19.03
CA SER A 143 -30.58 -136.65 -19.47
C SER A 143 -29.38 -135.70 -19.57
N VAL A 144 -29.57 -134.42 -19.95
CA VAL A 144 -28.48 -133.49 -20.28
C VAL A 144 -28.83 -132.01 -20.09
N PHE A 145 -27.82 -131.16 -19.83
CA PHE A 145 -27.98 -129.70 -19.75
C PHE A 145 -26.76 -128.88 -20.20
N PHE A 146 -27.03 -127.65 -20.67
CA PHE A 146 -26.00 -126.63 -20.92
C PHE A 146 -25.81 -125.69 -19.73
N GLN A 147 -24.55 -125.37 -19.44
CA GLN A 147 -24.11 -124.30 -18.54
C GLN A 147 -23.29 -123.26 -19.33
N ILE A 148 -23.80 -122.04 -19.50
CA ILE A 148 -23.02 -120.95 -20.12
C ILE A 148 -22.23 -120.20 -19.04
N THR A 149 -20.95 -119.89 -19.30
CA THR A 149 -20.06 -119.20 -18.36
C THR A 149 -19.67 -117.79 -18.81
N LYS A 150 -19.62 -117.49 -20.12
CA LYS A 150 -19.15 -116.18 -20.63
C LYS A 150 -19.84 -115.81 -21.96
N TRP A 151 -20.35 -114.59 -22.06
CA TRP A 151 -20.87 -113.96 -23.29
C TRP A 151 -21.07 -112.43 -23.07
N PRO A 152 -21.09 -111.57 -24.11
CA PRO A 152 -21.28 -110.12 -23.98
C PRO A 152 -22.70 -109.62 -24.34
N LEU A 153 -23.10 -108.45 -23.81
CA LEU A 153 -24.43 -107.84 -24.06
C LEU A 153 -24.43 -106.81 -25.22
N ASN A 154 -23.36 -106.02 -25.35
CA ASN A 154 -23.15 -105.05 -26.41
C ASN A 154 -21.75 -105.27 -27.01
N VAL A 155 -21.62 -105.09 -28.32
CA VAL A 155 -20.38 -105.31 -29.09
C VAL A 155 -20.28 -104.25 -30.19
N ASP A 156 -19.09 -103.78 -30.53
CA ASP A 156 -18.89 -102.87 -31.67
C ASP A 156 -18.96 -103.61 -33.01
N TYR A 157 -19.52 -102.98 -34.05
CA TYR A 157 -19.46 -103.54 -35.41
C TYR A 157 -18.00 -103.74 -35.84
N GLY A 158 -17.63 -104.99 -36.16
CA GLY A 158 -16.27 -105.42 -36.47
C GLY A 158 -15.52 -106.12 -35.34
N GLU A 159 -16.04 -106.12 -34.11
CA GLU A 159 -15.35 -106.68 -32.93
C GLU A 159 -15.56 -108.20 -32.79
N THR A 160 -14.52 -108.92 -32.35
CA THR A 160 -14.58 -110.37 -32.10
C THR A 160 -14.68 -110.66 -30.60
N PHE A 161 -15.71 -111.41 -30.21
CA PHE A 161 -15.98 -111.82 -28.84
C PHE A 161 -15.97 -113.34 -28.69
N GLN A 162 -15.78 -113.80 -27.45
CA GLN A 162 -15.67 -115.21 -27.09
C GLN A 162 -16.87 -115.65 -26.24
N VAL A 163 -17.35 -116.87 -26.48
CA VAL A 163 -18.40 -117.53 -25.69
C VAL A 163 -17.86 -118.85 -25.15
N GLU A 164 -18.18 -119.16 -23.89
CA GLU A 164 -17.73 -120.36 -23.17
C GLU A 164 -18.88 -121.00 -22.40
N GLY A 165 -18.82 -122.33 -22.24
CA GLY A 165 -19.76 -123.11 -21.46
C GLY A 165 -19.30 -124.55 -21.24
N ILE A 166 -20.16 -125.35 -20.61
CA ILE A 166 -19.97 -126.78 -20.30
C ILE A 166 -21.29 -127.51 -20.55
N LEU A 167 -21.23 -128.75 -21.04
CA LEU A 167 -22.35 -129.67 -21.19
C LEU A 167 -22.26 -130.78 -20.12
N TYR A 168 -23.34 -130.99 -19.36
CA TYR A 168 -23.41 -131.96 -18.25
C TYR A 168 -24.53 -132.98 -18.44
N GLU A 169 -24.37 -134.12 -17.78
CA GLU A 169 -25.25 -135.29 -17.81
C GLU A 169 -26.06 -135.38 -16.50
N ASP A 170 -27.37 -135.59 -16.64
CA ASP A 170 -28.33 -135.54 -15.54
C ASP A 170 -28.59 -136.95 -14.99
N ASN A 171 -27.67 -137.42 -14.14
CA ASN A 171 -27.56 -138.83 -13.74
C ASN A 171 -28.54 -139.27 -12.64
N ASN A 172 -29.24 -138.35 -11.97
CA ASN A 172 -30.04 -138.68 -10.77
C ASN A 172 -31.57 -138.56 -10.96
N SER A 173 -32.03 -138.12 -12.13
CA SER A 173 -33.44 -138.02 -12.52
C SER A 173 -34.38 -137.29 -11.55
N ASN A 174 -33.83 -136.45 -10.65
CA ASN A 174 -34.58 -135.79 -9.58
C ASN A 174 -34.49 -134.25 -9.59
N GLU A 175 -33.86 -133.69 -10.63
CA GLU A 175 -33.61 -132.25 -10.85
C GLU A 175 -32.77 -131.55 -9.75
N ALA A 176 -32.25 -132.28 -8.75
CA ALA A 176 -31.47 -131.74 -7.63
C ALA A 176 -29.97 -131.88 -7.85
N ARG A 177 -29.23 -130.78 -7.66
CA ARG A 177 -27.84 -130.64 -8.11
C ARG A 177 -26.84 -130.86 -6.99
N GLU A 178 -26.40 -132.11 -6.82
CA GLU A 178 -25.38 -132.49 -5.84
C GLU A 178 -24.19 -133.21 -6.51
N SER A 179 -23.13 -133.51 -5.73
CA SER A 179 -21.82 -133.91 -6.27
C SER A 179 -21.81 -135.33 -6.83
N GLY A 180 -22.33 -135.46 -8.06
CA GLY A 180 -22.39 -136.68 -8.88
C GLY A 180 -22.78 -136.43 -10.34
N GLU A 181 -23.16 -135.20 -10.71
CA GLU A 181 -23.32 -134.77 -12.11
C GLU A 181 -22.01 -134.98 -12.90
N MET A 182 -22.02 -135.88 -13.89
CA MET A 182 -20.86 -136.12 -14.76
C MET A 182 -20.91 -135.20 -16.00
N PRO A 183 -19.76 -134.70 -16.49
CA PRO A 183 -19.72 -133.94 -17.74
C PRO A 183 -19.95 -134.83 -18.97
N VAL A 184 -20.59 -134.29 -20.01
CA VAL A 184 -20.79 -135.01 -21.28
C VAL A 184 -19.58 -134.83 -22.18
N GLU A 185 -18.64 -135.76 -22.08
CA GLU A 185 -17.36 -135.70 -22.79
C GLU A 185 -17.44 -136.20 -24.24
N GLY A 186 -16.60 -135.63 -25.12
CA GLY A 186 -16.50 -136.05 -26.52
C GLY A 186 -17.74 -135.78 -27.38
N ALA A 187 -18.76 -135.10 -26.85
CA ALA A 187 -20.03 -134.83 -27.50
C ALA A 187 -19.94 -133.63 -28.45
N TRP A 188 -20.50 -133.75 -29.66
CA TRP A 188 -20.56 -132.63 -30.60
C TRP A 188 -21.78 -131.76 -30.36
N ILE A 189 -21.55 -130.50 -30.02
CA ILE A 189 -22.55 -129.44 -29.91
C ILE A 189 -22.55 -128.60 -31.19
N LYS A 190 -23.73 -128.12 -31.58
CA LYS A 190 -23.94 -127.27 -32.76
C LYS A 190 -24.23 -125.84 -32.32
N ILE A 191 -23.51 -124.89 -32.89
CA ILE A 191 -23.65 -123.45 -32.64
C ILE A 191 -24.21 -122.81 -33.91
N ILE A 192 -25.19 -121.92 -33.75
CA ILE A 192 -25.81 -121.15 -34.84
C ILE A 192 -25.94 -119.69 -34.38
N TRP A 193 -25.25 -118.78 -35.06
CA TRP A 193 -25.43 -117.34 -34.90
C TRP A 193 -26.26 -116.79 -36.06
N ASP A 194 -27.43 -116.25 -35.73
CA ASP A 194 -28.50 -115.75 -36.62
C ASP A 194 -28.83 -116.66 -37.82
N ASP A 195 -29.90 -117.46 -37.68
CA ASP A 195 -30.39 -118.36 -38.73
C ASP A 195 -31.25 -117.69 -39.82
N ALA A 196 -31.50 -116.38 -39.72
CA ALA A 196 -32.18 -115.58 -40.73
C ALA A 196 -31.22 -114.70 -41.56
N SER A 197 -29.97 -114.56 -41.13
CA SER A 197 -28.92 -113.80 -41.83
C SER A 197 -28.31 -114.59 -43.00
N PRO A 198 -27.96 -113.98 -44.14
CA PRO A 198 -27.15 -114.65 -45.18
C PRO A 198 -25.72 -114.97 -44.72
N PHE A 199 -25.33 -114.51 -43.53
CA PHE A 199 -24.04 -114.77 -42.88
C PHE A 199 -24.18 -115.67 -41.65
N VAL A 200 -25.03 -116.72 -41.72
CA VAL A 200 -25.15 -117.73 -40.65
C VAL A 200 -23.77 -118.28 -40.30
N TYR A 201 -23.31 -118.03 -39.07
CA TYR A 201 -22.15 -118.73 -38.54
C TYR A 201 -22.66 -120.01 -37.86
N GLU A 202 -22.65 -121.09 -38.64
CA GLU A 202 -22.94 -122.45 -38.18
C GLU A 202 -21.62 -123.22 -38.01
N THR A 203 -21.41 -123.81 -36.83
CA THR A 203 -20.25 -124.68 -36.57
C THR A 203 -20.62 -125.80 -35.60
N ALA A 204 -19.90 -126.91 -35.67
CA ALA A 204 -19.90 -127.94 -34.62
C ALA A 204 -18.62 -127.79 -33.77
N VAL A 205 -18.75 -127.95 -32.45
CA VAL A 205 -17.63 -127.96 -31.50
C VAL A 205 -17.78 -129.21 -30.64
N GLN A 206 -16.70 -129.98 -30.49
CA GLN A 206 -16.68 -131.12 -29.58
C GLN A 206 -16.45 -130.61 -28.16
N THR A 207 -17.19 -131.15 -27.19
CA THR A 207 -16.88 -130.97 -25.78
C THR A 207 -15.57 -131.66 -25.44
N GLN A 208 -14.79 -131.06 -24.56
CA GLN A 208 -13.52 -131.61 -24.11
C GLN A 208 -13.75 -132.90 -23.31
N TYR A 209 -12.80 -133.83 -23.40
CA TYR A 209 -12.69 -134.96 -22.48
C TYR A 209 -11.99 -134.51 -21.19
N ASP A 210 -12.17 -135.23 -20.10
CA ASP A 210 -11.30 -135.07 -18.93
C ASP A 210 -9.92 -135.65 -19.25
N ASP A 211 -8.88 -134.88 -18.94
CA ASP A 211 -7.52 -135.40 -18.91
C ASP A 211 -7.33 -136.09 -17.54
N PRO A 212 -6.99 -137.40 -17.49
CA PRO A 212 -6.87 -138.12 -16.22
C PRO A 212 -5.79 -137.55 -15.28
N ASP A 213 -4.84 -136.76 -15.80
CA ASP A 213 -3.85 -136.03 -14.97
C ASP A 213 -4.41 -134.71 -14.39
N ASN A 214 -5.60 -134.23 -14.81
CA ASN A 214 -6.07 -132.86 -14.54
C ASN A 214 -7.60 -132.68 -14.36
N ASN A 215 -8.29 -133.69 -13.80
CA ASN A 215 -9.66 -133.74 -13.23
C ASN A 215 -10.42 -132.39 -13.04
N GLN A 216 -10.91 -131.79 -14.14
CA GLN A 216 -11.82 -130.60 -14.16
C GLN A 216 -12.19 -130.04 -15.56
N THR A 217 -11.87 -130.71 -16.67
CA THR A 217 -12.09 -130.18 -18.04
C THR A 217 -13.17 -130.89 -18.86
N GLY A 218 -13.66 -132.05 -18.42
CA GLY A 218 -14.74 -132.77 -19.09
C GLY A 218 -15.94 -131.87 -19.45
N GLY A 219 -16.52 -132.08 -20.63
CA GLY A 219 -17.76 -131.42 -21.08
C GLY A 219 -17.61 -129.97 -21.54
N ALA A 220 -16.43 -129.34 -21.40
CA ALA A 220 -16.24 -127.92 -21.68
C ALA A 220 -16.20 -127.58 -23.18
N PHE A 221 -16.69 -126.38 -23.56
CA PHE A 221 -16.63 -125.85 -24.92
C PHE A 221 -16.37 -124.33 -24.96
N SER A 222 -15.72 -123.86 -26.03
CA SER A 222 -15.50 -122.44 -26.31
C SER A 222 -15.44 -122.14 -27.81
N PHE A 223 -15.90 -120.96 -28.21
CA PHE A 223 -15.85 -120.49 -29.60
C PHE A 223 -15.83 -118.94 -29.66
N ASN A 224 -15.39 -118.41 -30.81
CA ASN A 224 -15.33 -116.97 -31.08
C ASN A 224 -16.33 -116.60 -32.19
N ILE A 225 -16.98 -115.44 -32.07
CA ILE A 225 -17.85 -114.84 -33.08
C ILE A 225 -17.40 -113.39 -33.33
N THR A 226 -17.40 -112.94 -34.58
CA THR A 226 -17.18 -111.54 -34.92
C THR A 226 -18.49 -110.85 -35.27
N ALA A 227 -18.76 -109.69 -34.67
CA ALA A 227 -19.94 -108.86 -34.90
C ALA A 227 -19.85 -108.10 -36.24
N ASN A 228 -19.75 -108.85 -37.34
CA ASN A 228 -19.69 -108.34 -38.72
C ASN A 228 -21.08 -108.29 -39.40
N ASP A 229 -22.17 -108.46 -38.64
CA ASP A 229 -23.51 -108.47 -39.22
C ASP A 229 -23.98 -107.04 -39.50
N THR A 230 -24.32 -106.78 -40.78
CA THR A 230 -24.74 -105.46 -41.28
C THR A 230 -26.22 -105.16 -41.00
N VAL A 231 -27.00 -106.14 -40.54
CA VAL A 231 -28.41 -105.98 -40.17
C VAL A 231 -28.50 -105.80 -38.66
N VAL A 232 -28.51 -104.55 -38.20
CA VAL A 232 -28.48 -104.23 -36.76
C VAL A 232 -29.79 -104.60 -36.07
N GLY A 233 -29.67 -105.00 -34.80
CA GLY A 233 -30.74 -105.43 -33.91
C GLY A 233 -30.14 -106.20 -32.71
N ALA A 234 -31.00 -106.78 -31.87
CA ALA A 234 -30.55 -107.79 -30.90
C ALA A 234 -30.45 -109.15 -31.62
N LYS A 235 -29.23 -109.64 -31.81
CA LYS A 235 -28.91 -110.86 -32.57
C LYS A 235 -28.97 -112.10 -31.70
N GLU A 236 -29.59 -113.16 -32.21
CA GLU A 236 -29.77 -114.42 -31.48
C GLU A 236 -28.60 -115.39 -31.72
N LEU A 237 -27.99 -115.85 -30.63
CA LEU A 237 -27.02 -116.95 -30.60
C LEU A 237 -27.70 -118.21 -30.07
N ARG A 238 -27.68 -119.30 -30.84
CA ARG A 238 -28.19 -120.62 -30.44
C ARG A 238 -27.06 -121.62 -30.25
N ILE A 239 -27.21 -122.48 -29.24
CA ILE A 239 -26.28 -123.55 -28.88
C ILE A 239 -27.11 -124.82 -28.62
N ILE A 240 -26.84 -125.90 -29.35
CA ILE A 240 -27.70 -127.07 -29.48
C ILE A 240 -26.88 -128.34 -29.24
N PHE A 241 -27.40 -129.29 -28.47
CA PHE A 241 -26.86 -130.64 -28.34
C PHE A 241 -27.88 -131.66 -28.89
N PRO A 242 -27.52 -132.53 -29.86
CA PRO A 242 -28.51 -133.33 -30.58
C PRO A 242 -28.79 -134.73 -29.99
N GLY A 243 -28.16 -135.13 -28.89
CA GLY A 243 -28.26 -136.51 -28.38
C GLY A 243 -27.12 -137.40 -28.90
N GLN A 244 -27.42 -138.58 -29.41
CA GLN A 244 -26.40 -139.52 -29.91
C GLN A 244 -25.97 -139.25 -31.36
N TRP A 245 -24.66 -139.35 -31.60
CA TRP A 245 -24.03 -139.31 -32.92
C TRP A 245 -23.62 -140.71 -33.38
N THR A 246 -23.47 -140.88 -34.70
CA THR A 246 -22.71 -142.02 -35.23
C THR A 246 -21.23 -141.95 -34.81
N ILE A 247 -20.57 -143.10 -34.68
CA ILE A 247 -19.14 -143.23 -34.29
C ILE A 247 -18.13 -142.48 -35.18
N ASN A 248 -18.59 -141.91 -36.31
CA ASN A 248 -17.78 -141.10 -37.22
C ASN A 248 -18.02 -139.58 -37.07
N GLY A 249 -18.90 -139.14 -36.15
CA GLY A 249 -19.10 -137.72 -35.79
C GLY A 249 -19.68 -136.81 -36.87
N LEU A 250 -20.28 -137.37 -37.93
CA LEU A 250 -20.70 -136.61 -39.13
C LEU A 250 -22.18 -136.78 -39.52
N ASP A 251 -22.84 -137.88 -39.13
CA ASP A 251 -24.26 -138.14 -39.39
C ASP A 251 -25.03 -138.43 -38.10
N MET A 252 -26.27 -137.93 -38.00
CA MET A 252 -27.16 -138.05 -36.83
C MET A 252 -28.32 -139.01 -37.08
N TYR A 253 -28.73 -139.77 -36.06
CA TYR A 253 -30.00 -140.51 -36.06
C TYR A 253 -31.13 -139.65 -35.50
N ASN A 254 -32.15 -139.36 -36.31
CA ASN A 254 -33.39 -138.74 -35.86
C ASN A 254 -34.35 -139.82 -35.31
N LEU A 255 -34.01 -140.37 -34.14
CA LEU A 255 -34.82 -141.37 -33.44
C LEU A 255 -36.19 -140.79 -33.06
N THR A 256 -37.27 -141.51 -33.39
CA THR A 256 -38.62 -141.15 -32.95
C THR A 256 -38.99 -141.91 -31.68
N GLU A 257 -39.96 -141.39 -30.94
CA GLU A 257 -40.43 -141.97 -29.67
C GLU A 257 -40.87 -143.44 -29.82
N TYR A 258 -41.40 -143.79 -30.99
CA TYR A 258 -41.80 -145.15 -31.39
C TYR A 258 -40.63 -146.14 -31.51
N ASP A 259 -39.44 -145.68 -31.91
CA ASP A 259 -38.28 -146.54 -32.16
C ASP A 259 -37.62 -147.03 -30.85
N VAL A 260 -37.83 -146.28 -29.76
CA VAL A 260 -37.25 -146.57 -28.44
C VAL A 260 -38.00 -147.71 -27.74
N GLU A 261 -39.33 -147.74 -27.82
CA GLU A 261 -40.16 -148.77 -27.14
C GLU A 261 -40.01 -150.17 -27.76
N HIS A 262 -39.69 -150.27 -29.05
CA HIS A 262 -39.71 -151.55 -29.78
C HIS A 262 -38.45 -152.42 -29.65
N LEU A 263 -37.37 -151.90 -29.05
CA LEU A 263 -36.09 -152.62 -28.94
C LEU A 263 -35.94 -153.47 -27.67
N ALA A 264 -36.79 -153.28 -26.65
CA ALA A 264 -36.66 -153.92 -25.35
C ALA A 264 -37.31 -155.33 -25.22
N GLY A 265 -38.05 -155.78 -26.24
CA GLY A 265 -39.11 -156.79 -26.04
C GLY A 265 -38.80 -158.27 -26.32
N LYS A 266 -37.56 -158.69 -26.65
CA LYS A 266 -37.32 -160.09 -27.05
C LYS A 266 -35.88 -160.63 -26.96
N ALA A 267 -35.55 -161.24 -25.82
CA ALA A 267 -34.47 -162.22 -25.70
C ALA A 267 -35.04 -163.64 -25.56
N ILE A 268 -34.35 -164.66 -26.09
CA ILE A 268 -34.65 -166.08 -25.83
C ILE A 268 -33.32 -166.78 -25.53
N GLY A 269 -33.17 -167.29 -24.32
CA GLY A 269 -32.09 -168.20 -23.92
C GLY A 269 -32.57 -169.65 -23.89
N VAL A 270 -31.67 -170.56 -24.29
CA VAL A 270 -31.70 -172.03 -24.10
C VAL A 270 -30.21 -172.39 -24.02
N ASP A 271 -29.56 -172.19 -22.87
CA ASP A 271 -29.53 -173.02 -21.64
C ASP A 271 -28.24 -173.86 -21.55
N ASP A 272 -27.67 -173.91 -20.35
CA ASP A 272 -26.92 -175.08 -19.88
C ASP A 272 -27.32 -175.53 -18.46
N ASP A 273 -27.66 -174.65 -17.49
CA ASP A 273 -28.65 -174.95 -16.42
C ASP A 273 -29.23 -173.79 -15.51
N ASN A 274 -30.52 -173.49 -15.71
CA ASN A 274 -31.64 -173.46 -14.71
C ASN A 274 -31.89 -172.33 -13.64
N ASP A 275 -33.21 -172.14 -13.35
CA ASP A 275 -33.95 -171.71 -12.12
C ASP A 275 -34.04 -170.27 -11.49
N GLY A 276 -34.87 -169.38 -12.08
CA GLY A 276 -35.87 -168.55 -11.34
C GLY A 276 -35.56 -167.05 -11.05
N SER A 277 -36.48 -166.06 -10.91
CA SER A 277 -37.91 -165.95 -10.48
C SER A 277 -38.11 -165.86 -8.94
N VAL A 278 -38.91 -164.97 -8.29
CA VAL A 278 -40.30 -164.47 -8.53
C VAL A 278 -40.61 -163.13 -7.78
N ASP A 279 -41.55 -162.34 -8.33
CA ASP A 279 -42.51 -161.28 -7.88
C ASP A 279 -42.76 -160.80 -6.40
N GLU A 280 -43.57 -159.71 -6.30
CA GLU A 280 -44.54 -159.28 -5.23
C GLU A 280 -44.05 -158.72 -3.87
N GLU A 281 -44.85 -157.98 -3.06
CA GLU A 281 -45.77 -156.83 -3.27
C GLU A 281 -46.18 -156.22 -1.88
N ALA A 282 -46.49 -154.93 -1.81
CA ALA A 282 -47.36 -154.28 -0.80
C ALA A 282 -46.93 -154.22 0.69
N TYR A 283 -47.82 -153.68 1.53
CA TYR A 283 -47.59 -153.19 2.91
C TYR A 283 -48.14 -154.16 3.99
N TYR A 284 -47.45 -154.23 5.14
CA TYR A 284 -47.83 -154.78 6.48
C TYR A 284 -47.33 -156.17 6.97
N GLN A 285 -46.90 -156.14 8.25
CA GLN A 285 -46.84 -157.23 9.26
C GLN A 285 -45.66 -158.22 9.30
N GLU A 286 -45.57 -158.96 10.42
CA GLU A 286 -44.38 -159.63 10.95
C GLU A 286 -44.11 -161.04 10.38
N VAL A 287 -42.84 -161.33 10.05
CA VAL A 287 -42.00 -162.51 10.44
C VAL A 287 -42.60 -163.94 10.33
N PRO A 288 -41.90 -165.00 9.80
CA PRO A 288 -40.48 -165.13 9.35
C PRO A 288 -40.27 -165.76 7.92
N GLY A 289 -39.03 -165.80 7.43
CA GLY A 289 -38.66 -166.41 6.12
C GLY A 289 -37.16 -166.72 5.95
N VAL A 290 -36.46 -165.94 5.09
CA VAL A 290 -34.98 -165.90 4.82
C VAL A 290 -34.38 -167.16 4.14
N GLY A 291 -33.54 -167.09 3.10
CA GLY A 291 -32.93 -166.01 2.29
C GLY A 291 -32.40 -166.58 0.95
N TYR A 292 -31.49 -165.96 0.17
CA TYR A 292 -30.59 -164.82 0.44
C TYR A 292 -30.22 -164.07 -0.85
N GLY A 293 -29.93 -162.77 -0.72
CA GLY A 293 -29.23 -161.89 -1.65
C GLY A 293 -28.55 -160.76 -0.85
N TYR A 294 -27.82 -159.86 -1.51
CA TYR A 294 -27.27 -158.64 -0.89
C TYR A 294 -27.63 -157.41 -1.71
N ASP A 295 -27.75 -156.32 -0.98
CA ASP A 295 -28.09 -154.93 -1.31
C ASP A 295 -27.07 -154.12 -0.48
N ASP A 296 -26.40 -153.16 -1.10
CA ASP A 296 -25.14 -152.55 -0.64
C ASP A 296 -25.30 -151.04 -0.31
N ASP A 297 -26.29 -150.37 -0.91
CA ASP A 297 -26.64 -148.95 -0.65
C ASP A 297 -27.99 -148.72 0.07
N ASP A 298 -28.72 -149.78 0.44
CA ASP A 298 -29.96 -149.78 1.25
C ASP A 298 -31.19 -149.23 0.48
N ASP A 299 -31.19 -149.29 -0.86
CA ASP A 299 -32.29 -148.85 -1.74
C ASP A 299 -33.40 -149.91 -1.95
N GLY A 300 -33.12 -151.18 -1.68
CA GLY A 300 -34.04 -152.31 -1.83
C GLY A 300 -33.92 -153.11 -3.12
N LEU A 301 -32.94 -152.82 -3.98
CA LEU A 301 -32.59 -153.57 -5.19
C LEU A 301 -31.25 -154.31 -5.01
N ILE A 302 -31.02 -155.34 -5.84
CA ILE A 302 -29.72 -156.00 -5.98
C ILE A 302 -29.04 -155.40 -7.21
N ASP A 303 -27.80 -154.92 -7.05
CA ASP A 303 -27.12 -154.08 -8.03
C ASP A 303 -25.98 -154.77 -8.83
N GLU A 304 -25.31 -153.97 -9.66
CA GLU A 304 -24.24 -154.27 -10.64
C GLU A 304 -24.50 -155.30 -11.79
N ASP A 305 -24.63 -154.78 -13.04
CA ASP A 305 -24.09 -155.42 -14.26
C ASP A 305 -23.43 -154.35 -15.17
N PRO A 306 -22.10 -154.40 -15.44
CA PRO A 306 -21.37 -153.27 -16.06
C PRO A 306 -21.65 -152.92 -17.54
N PHE A 307 -22.67 -153.47 -18.22
CA PHE A 307 -22.81 -153.36 -19.69
C PHE A 307 -24.22 -153.03 -20.25
N ALA A 308 -25.03 -152.25 -19.53
CA ALA A 308 -26.31 -151.72 -20.06
C ALA A 308 -26.14 -150.41 -20.89
N PHE A 309 -26.83 -150.32 -22.04
CA PHE A 309 -26.83 -149.12 -22.91
C PHE A 309 -27.89 -148.08 -22.47
N ILE A 310 -27.51 -146.80 -22.39
CA ILE A 310 -28.43 -145.67 -22.17
C ILE A 310 -28.45 -144.72 -23.38
N ALA A 311 -29.63 -144.28 -23.81
CA ALA A 311 -29.83 -143.35 -24.91
C ALA A 311 -30.18 -141.92 -24.42
N ARG A 312 -29.44 -140.90 -24.88
CA ARG A 312 -29.53 -139.50 -24.41
C ARG A 312 -30.33 -138.61 -25.37
N ARG A 313 -31.16 -137.71 -24.84
CA ARG A 313 -32.11 -136.84 -25.58
C ARG A 313 -31.53 -135.47 -26.01
N PRO A 314 -31.99 -134.86 -27.13
CA PRO A 314 -31.54 -133.54 -27.61
C PRO A 314 -31.99 -132.33 -26.74
N PHE A 315 -31.28 -131.20 -26.85
CA PHE A 315 -31.49 -129.97 -26.07
C PHE A 315 -30.98 -128.69 -26.79
N GLU A 316 -31.54 -127.50 -26.50
CA GLU A 316 -31.18 -126.19 -27.12
C GLU A 316 -31.15 -125.02 -26.11
N LYS A 317 -30.24 -124.05 -26.32
CA LYS A 317 -30.14 -122.78 -25.57
C LYS A 317 -30.00 -121.57 -26.51
N ARG A 318 -30.51 -120.39 -26.09
CA ARG A 318 -30.55 -119.11 -26.83
C ARG A 318 -30.04 -117.92 -26.00
N LEU A 319 -29.38 -116.94 -26.62
CA LEU A 319 -28.82 -115.68 -26.03
C LEU A 319 -29.00 -114.49 -27.01
N PHE A 320 -28.94 -113.23 -26.55
CA PHE A 320 -29.23 -112.03 -27.38
C PHE A 320 -28.24 -110.86 -27.19
N ILE A 321 -27.62 -110.36 -28.27
CA ILE A 321 -26.51 -109.36 -28.22
C ILE A 321 -26.79 -108.17 -29.17
N SER A 322 -26.47 -106.93 -28.77
CA SER A 322 -26.66 -105.72 -29.60
C SER A 322 -25.36 -105.19 -30.23
N ILE A 323 -25.42 -104.74 -31.49
CA ILE A 323 -24.26 -104.25 -32.27
C ILE A 323 -24.33 -102.72 -32.43
N TRP A 324 -23.20 -102.02 -32.23
CA TRP A 324 -23.10 -100.55 -32.27
C TRP A 324 -22.22 -100.03 -33.42
N HIS A 325 -22.65 -98.94 -34.08
CA HIS A 325 -21.96 -98.31 -35.21
C HIS A 325 -21.20 -97.04 -34.83
N ASN A 326 -20.04 -96.83 -35.46
CA ASN A 326 -19.17 -95.67 -35.27
C ASN A 326 -19.55 -94.52 -36.23
N ILE A 327 -19.50 -93.28 -35.76
CA ILE A 327 -19.86 -92.08 -36.54
C ILE A 327 -18.64 -91.19 -36.81
N GLU A 328 -18.56 -90.58 -38.00
CA GLU A 328 -17.85 -89.31 -38.20
C GLU A 328 -18.84 -88.14 -38.29
N LEU A 329 -18.56 -87.07 -37.56
CA LEU A 329 -19.33 -85.83 -37.55
C LEU A 329 -18.40 -84.67 -37.86
N SER A 330 -18.71 -83.91 -38.90
CA SER A 330 -17.95 -82.73 -39.31
C SER A 330 -18.75 -81.46 -39.10
N ALA A 331 -18.06 -80.34 -38.85
CA ALA A 331 -18.63 -79.00 -38.77
C ALA A 331 -17.69 -77.97 -39.41
N ASN A 332 -18.27 -76.96 -40.02
CA ASN A 332 -17.61 -75.86 -40.69
C ASN A 332 -18.48 -74.59 -40.56
N VAL A 333 -17.87 -73.41 -40.70
CA VAL A 333 -18.53 -72.11 -40.63
C VAL A 333 -18.19 -71.30 -41.87
N ASP A 334 -19.19 -70.65 -42.47
CA ASP A 334 -18.97 -69.81 -43.65
C ASP A 334 -18.10 -68.58 -43.35
N HIS A 335 -18.18 -68.07 -42.11
CA HIS A 335 -17.37 -66.97 -41.60
C HIS A 335 -16.69 -67.36 -40.28
N THR A 336 -15.36 -67.46 -40.27
CA THR A 336 -14.58 -67.62 -39.03
C THR A 336 -14.54 -66.32 -38.19
N TYR A 337 -14.91 -65.18 -38.77
CA TYR A 337 -14.94 -63.87 -38.12
C TYR A 337 -16.31 -63.23 -38.31
N VAL A 338 -17.03 -63.01 -37.21
CA VAL A 338 -18.46 -62.67 -37.20
C VAL A 338 -18.71 -61.45 -36.33
N VAL A 339 -19.70 -60.61 -36.65
CA VAL A 339 -20.01 -59.39 -35.88
C VAL A 339 -21.23 -59.61 -34.99
N VAL A 340 -21.22 -59.11 -33.75
CA VAL A 340 -22.41 -59.18 -32.88
C VAL A 340 -23.63 -58.51 -33.55
N GLY A 341 -24.78 -59.20 -33.52
CA GLY A 341 -26.00 -58.80 -34.22
C GLY A 341 -26.09 -59.24 -35.68
N HIS A 342 -25.01 -59.78 -36.27
CA HIS A 342 -25.03 -60.42 -37.58
C HIS A 342 -25.21 -61.94 -37.43
N SER A 343 -25.65 -62.58 -38.51
CA SER A 343 -25.66 -64.04 -38.64
C SER A 343 -24.43 -64.61 -39.33
N PHE A 344 -24.20 -65.91 -39.11
CA PHE A 344 -23.32 -66.76 -39.89
C PHE A 344 -23.92 -68.17 -40.00
N ASN A 345 -23.45 -68.97 -40.95
CA ASN A 345 -24.00 -70.29 -41.24
C ASN A 345 -23.06 -71.40 -40.77
N VAL A 346 -23.56 -72.24 -39.86
CA VAL A 346 -22.89 -73.48 -39.41
C VAL A 346 -23.36 -74.62 -40.29
N SER A 347 -22.44 -75.35 -40.91
CA SER A 347 -22.79 -76.45 -41.82
C SER A 347 -21.81 -77.61 -41.71
N GLY A 348 -22.23 -78.81 -42.12
CA GLY A 348 -21.39 -80.00 -42.05
C GLY A 348 -22.11 -81.26 -42.53
N TYR A 349 -21.60 -82.41 -42.12
CA TYR A 349 -22.23 -83.70 -42.36
C TYR A 349 -22.01 -84.69 -41.21
N ILE A 350 -22.87 -85.71 -41.16
CA ILE A 350 -22.74 -86.91 -40.33
C ILE A 350 -22.68 -88.15 -41.24
N GLU A 351 -21.81 -89.11 -40.89
CA GLU A 351 -21.54 -90.34 -41.67
C GLU A 351 -21.36 -91.56 -40.76
N ASP A 352 -21.82 -92.73 -41.22
CA ASP A 352 -21.45 -94.03 -40.63
C ASP A 352 -20.05 -94.44 -41.12
N LYS A 353 -19.15 -94.78 -40.19
CA LYS A 353 -17.80 -95.29 -40.49
C LYS A 353 -17.65 -96.79 -40.28
N SER A 354 -18.63 -97.46 -39.68
CA SER A 354 -18.64 -98.92 -39.51
C SER A 354 -19.00 -99.63 -40.83
N VAL A 355 -19.97 -99.12 -41.60
CA VAL A 355 -20.43 -99.76 -42.85
C VAL A 355 -20.43 -98.78 -44.03
N PRO A 356 -19.59 -98.98 -45.07
CA PRO A 356 -19.57 -98.13 -46.27
C PRO A 356 -20.94 -98.04 -46.98
N GLU A 357 -21.17 -96.92 -47.67
CA GLU A 357 -22.39 -96.63 -48.46
C GLU A 357 -23.71 -96.60 -47.64
N THR A 358 -23.63 -96.61 -46.32
CA THR A 358 -24.78 -96.57 -45.41
C THR A 358 -25.38 -95.17 -45.29
N PHE A 359 -26.57 -94.97 -45.87
CA PHE A 359 -27.29 -93.69 -45.80
C PHE A 359 -27.77 -93.37 -44.38
N MET A 360 -27.18 -92.33 -43.77
CA MET A 360 -27.55 -91.85 -42.43
C MET A 360 -29.00 -91.37 -42.31
N GLY A 361 -29.61 -90.94 -43.41
CA GLY A 361 -30.97 -90.38 -43.45
C GLY A 361 -31.14 -89.12 -42.60
N GLN A 362 -32.38 -88.79 -42.24
CA GLN A 362 -32.65 -87.67 -41.34
C GLN A 362 -32.24 -88.02 -39.90
N LYS A 363 -31.56 -87.07 -39.25
CA LYS A 363 -31.09 -87.10 -37.86
C LYS A 363 -31.28 -85.73 -37.23
N THR A 364 -31.42 -85.69 -35.91
CA THR A 364 -31.44 -84.45 -35.14
C THR A 364 -30.08 -84.26 -34.46
N LEU A 365 -29.44 -83.13 -34.75
CA LEU A 365 -28.21 -82.66 -34.13
C LEU A 365 -28.55 -81.52 -33.17
N LYS A 366 -27.73 -81.29 -32.15
CA LYS A 366 -27.89 -80.18 -31.21
C LYS A 366 -26.77 -79.17 -31.40
N LEU A 367 -27.13 -77.91 -31.65
CA LEU A 367 -26.20 -76.78 -31.76
C LEU A 367 -26.06 -76.09 -30.40
N PHE A 368 -24.81 -76.00 -29.95
CA PHE A 368 -24.41 -75.29 -28.76
C PHE A 368 -23.44 -74.15 -29.11
N PHE A 369 -23.54 -73.03 -28.40
CA PHE A 369 -22.63 -71.89 -28.46
C PHE A 369 -22.08 -71.60 -27.07
N ASP A 370 -20.76 -71.63 -26.89
CA ASP A 370 -20.08 -71.57 -25.58
C ASP A 370 -20.65 -72.55 -24.54
N GLY A 371 -21.07 -73.74 -25.00
CA GLY A 371 -21.71 -74.76 -24.17
C GLY A 371 -23.17 -74.48 -23.78
N GLN A 372 -23.75 -73.34 -24.17
CA GLN A 372 -25.19 -73.09 -24.06
C GLN A 372 -25.92 -73.70 -25.26
N TYR A 373 -27.02 -74.42 -25.02
CA TYR A 373 -27.86 -74.95 -26.09
C TYR A 373 -28.58 -73.80 -26.82
N TYR A 374 -28.61 -73.87 -28.17
CA TYR A 374 -29.23 -72.86 -29.03
C TYR A 374 -30.42 -73.42 -29.82
N THR A 375 -30.24 -74.53 -30.57
CA THR A 375 -31.33 -75.18 -31.31
C THR A 375 -31.00 -76.62 -31.68
N ASP A 376 -32.04 -77.40 -31.95
CA ASP A 376 -31.94 -78.63 -32.73
C ASP A 376 -31.78 -78.25 -34.23
N ILE A 377 -30.96 -79.01 -34.96
CA ILE A 377 -30.78 -78.94 -36.42
C ILE A 377 -31.15 -80.30 -37.01
N LEU A 378 -31.93 -80.31 -38.10
CA LEU A 378 -32.23 -81.52 -38.86
C LEU A 378 -31.22 -81.73 -39.98
N THR A 379 -30.78 -82.96 -40.19
CA THR A 379 -29.96 -83.33 -41.36
C THR A 379 -30.83 -83.66 -42.58
N GLU A 380 -30.31 -83.34 -43.76
CA GLU A 380 -30.91 -83.62 -45.06
C GLU A 380 -29.96 -84.47 -45.91
N SER A 381 -30.50 -85.44 -46.67
CA SER A 381 -29.71 -86.11 -47.72
C SER A 381 -29.69 -85.22 -48.96
N ARG A 382 -28.51 -85.05 -49.57
CA ARG A 382 -28.36 -84.30 -50.83
C ARG A 382 -28.80 -85.08 -52.08
N GLY A 383 -29.16 -86.36 -51.92
CA GLY A 383 -29.53 -87.25 -53.01
C GLY A 383 -28.33 -87.76 -53.83
N GLY A 384 -28.54 -88.85 -54.57
CA GLY A 384 -27.48 -89.58 -55.26
C GLY A 384 -26.83 -90.63 -54.36
N THR A 385 -25.58 -91.01 -54.67
CA THR A 385 -24.82 -92.09 -54.00
C THR A 385 -23.94 -91.60 -52.86
N ASP A 386 -24.27 -90.46 -52.23
CA ASP A 386 -23.52 -89.94 -51.08
C ASP A 386 -24.23 -90.40 -49.78
N PRO A 387 -23.62 -91.28 -48.96
CA PRO A 387 -24.25 -91.81 -47.74
C PRO A 387 -24.44 -90.76 -46.65
N ARG A 388 -23.73 -89.63 -46.74
CA ARG A 388 -23.70 -88.58 -45.73
C ARG A 388 -25.00 -87.79 -45.67
N ALA A 389 -25.47 -87.55 -44.46
CA ALA A 389 -26.54 -86.58 -44.22
C ALA A 389 -25.90 -85.23 -43.85
N TYR A 390 -26.24 -84.19 -44.60
CA TYR A 390 -25.68 -82.85 -44.45
C TYR A 390 -26.58 -81.98 -43.58
N TYR A 391 -26.04 -80.92 -42.99
CA TYR A 391 -26.84 -79.93 -42.26
C TYR A 391 -26.33 -78.51 -42.52
N SER A 392 -27.21 -77.53 -42.28
CA SER A 392 -26.92 -76.10 -42.33
C SER A 392 -27.85 -75.38 -41.37
N ALA A 393 -27.33 -74.44 -40.58
CA ALA A 393 -28.11 -73.66 -39.64
C ALA A 393 -27.55 -72.23 -39.49
N GLU A 394 -28.44 -71.24 -39.60
CA GLU A 394 -28.12 -69.84 -39.37
C GLU A 394 -28.09 -69.54 -37.85
N PHE A 395 -26.94 -69.03 -37.38
CA PHE A 395 -26.76 -68.57 -36.01
C PHE A 395 -26.61 -67.05 -35.99
N VAL A 396 -27.53 -66.34 -35.32
CA VAL A 396 -27.43 -64.89 -35.09
C VAL A 396 -26.65 -64.64 -33.81
N VAL A 397 -25.51 -63.95 -33.88
CA VAL A 397 -24.66 -63.68 -32.71
C VAL A 397 -25.36 -62.68 -31.76
N PRO A 398 -25.74 -63.07 -30.52
CA PRO A 398 -26.43 -62.16 -29.61
C PRO A 398 -25.60 -60.92 -29.24
N LEU A 399 -26.28 -59.78 -29.06
CA LEU A 399 -25.65 -58.49 -28.72
C LEU A 399 -24.95 -58.48 -27.35
N THR A 400 -25.17 -59.50 -26.52
CA THR A 400 -24.52 -59.74 -25.23
C THR A 400 -23.25 -60.59 -25.31
N ILE A 401 -22.96 -61.27 -26.43
CA ILE A 401 -21.76 -62.11 -26.56
C ILE A 401 -20.51 -61.23 -26.62
N GLU A 402 -19.52 -61.60 -25.83
CA GLU A 402 -18.27 -60.86 -25.66
C GLU A 402 -17.39 -60.87 -26.92
N ALA A 403 -16.29 -60.11 -26.92
CA ALA A 403 -15.35 -60.08 -28.04
C ALA A 403 -14.21 -61.08 -27.82
N GLY A 404 -13.92 -61.95 -28.79
CA GLY A 404 -12.87 -62.96 -28.68
C GLY A 404 -13.14 -64.25 -29.45
N PRO A 405 -12.45 -65.36 -29.11
CA PRO A 405 -12.79 -66.70 -29.58
C PRO A 405 -14.00 -67.25 -28.82
N HIS A 406 -14.92 -67.88 -29.55
CA HIS A 406 -16.12 -68.54 -29.04
C HIS A 406 -16.25 -69.93 -29.68
N THR A 407 -16.91 -70.86 -28.98
CA THR A 407 -17.01 -72.26 -29.42
C THR A 407 -18.40 -72.60 -29.94
N VAL A 408 -18.44 -73.10 -31.17
CA VAL A 408 -19.64 -73.65 -31.82
C VAL A 408 -19.51 -75.17 -31.78
N MET A 409 -20.32 -75.84 -30.96
CA MET A 409 -20.32 -77.30 -30.84
C MET A 409 -21.59 -77.88 -31.47
N ILE A 410 -21.42 -78.93 -32.26
CA ILE A 410 -22.50 -79.76 -32.79
C ILE A 410 -22.41 -81.10 -32.09
N ASP A 411 -23.51 -81.52 -31.47
CA ASP A 411 -23.62 -82.74 -30.67
C ASP A 411 -24.70 -83.67 -31.25
N PHE A 412 -24.33 -84.91 -31.54
CA PHE A 412 -25.26 -85.99 -31.89
C PHE A 412 -25.38 -86.95 -30.71
N GLN A 413 -26.61 -87.06 -30.19
CA GLN A 413 -26.91 -87.93 -29.06
C GLN A 413 -27.44 -89.28 -29.57
N SER A 414 -26.91 -90.37 -29.01
CA SER A 414 -27.16 -91.74 -29.47
C SER A 414 -28.65 -92.02 -29.56
N THR A 415 -29.10 -92.33 -30.77
CA THR A 415 -30.50 -92.66 -31.07
C THR A 415 -30.56 -94.01 -31.76
N TYR A 416 -31.38 -94.91 -31.23
CA TYR A 416 -31.88 -96.05 -31.98
C TYR A 416 -32.70 -95.50 -33.17
N ASN A 417 -32.36 -95.89 -34.38
CA ASN A 417 -33.03 -95.42 -35.60
C ASN A 417 -34.07 -96.45 -36.07
N PRO A 418 -35.36 -96.33 -35.72
CA PRO A 418 -36.37 -97.34 -36.08
C PRO A 418 -36.61 -97.47 -37.60
N ALA A 419 -36.18 -96.49 -38.40
CA ALA A 419 -36.27 -96.56 -39.86
C ALA A 419 -35.17 -97.43 -40.51
N THR A 420 -34.09 -97.75 -39.77
CA THR A 420 -32.97 -98.58 -40.26
C THR A 420 -32.53 -99.67 -39.27
N ASN A 421 -33.22 -99.79 -38.12
CA ASN A 421 -32.92 -100.67 -36.99
C ASN A 421 -31.54 -100.48 -36.33
N MET A 422 -30.82 -99.38 -36.61
CA MET A 422 -29.42 -99.19 -36.18
C MET A 422 -29.26 -98.49 -34.82
N TYR A 423 -28.24 -98.91 -34.07
CA TYR A 423 -27.68 -98.20 -32.92
C TYR A 423 -26.39 -97.48 -33.34
N TYR A 424 -26.39 -96.14 -33.25
CA TYR A 424 -25.20 -95.35 -33.50
C TYR A 424 -24.66 -94.72 -32.21
N LYS A 425 -23.33 -94.68 -32.05
CA LYS A 425 -22.65 -94.01 -30.94
C LYS A 425 -22.92 -92.50 -30.90
N PRO A 426 -22.88 -91.86 -29.72
CA PRO A 426 -22.90 -90.40 -29.64
C PRO A 426 -21.59 -89.82 -30.19
N ALA A 427 -21.64 -88.64 -30.81
CA ALA A 427 -20.49 -87.97 -31.39
C ALA A 427 -20.65 -86.46 -31.35
N ASN A 428 -19.59 -85.71 -31.10
CA ASN A 428 -19.60 -84.25 -31.16
C ASN A 428 -18.37 -83.68 -31.86
N VAL A 429 -18.48 -82.43 -32.32
CA VAL A 429 -17.43 -81.69 -33.01
C VAL A 429 -17.53 -80.21 -32.63
N THR A 430 -16.40 -79.53 -32.48
CA THR A 430 -16.34 -78.11 -32.09
C THR A 430 -15.52 -77.29 -33.07
N VAL A 431 -16.05 -76.13 -33.47
CA VAL A 431 -15.40 -75.14 -34.33
C VAL A 431 -15.26 -73.82 -33.56
N THR A 432 -14.13 -73.13 -33.72
CA THR A 432 -13.93 -71.79 -33.12
C THR A 432 -14.35 -70.70 -34.09
N VAL A 433 -15.20 -69.78 -33.64
CA VAL A 433 -15.49 -68.51 -34.32
C VAL A 433 -14.94 -67.33 -33.53
N TYR A 434 -14.57 -66.26 -34.23
CA TYR A 434 -14.02 -65.06 -33.60
C TYR A 434 -15.03 -63.91 -33.69
N VAL A 435 -15.67 -63.61 -32.56
CA VAL A 435 -16.68 -62.56 -32.44
C VAL A 435 -16.02 -61.19 -32.39
N LYS A 436 -16.46 -60.31 -33.29
CA LYS A 436 -16.05 -58.91 -33.41
C LYS A 436 -17.15 -57.99 -32.89
N ARG A 437 -16.76 -56.97 -32.11
CA ARG A 437 -17.70 -55.97 -31.58
C ARG A 437 -17.44 -54.56 -32.15
N PRO A 438 -18.49 -53.81 -32.55
CA PRO A 438 -18.37 -52.42 -32.97
C PRO A 438 -18.02 -51.53 -31.77
N THR A 439 -17.09 -50.59 -31.96
CA THR A 439 -16.73 -49.59 -30.96
C THR A 439 -17.20 -48.21 -31.37
N MET A 440 -17.19 -47.29 -30.41
CA MET A 440 -17.39 -45.87 -30.62
C MET A 440 -16.50 -45.07 -29.67
N ILE A 441 -16.09 -43.87 -30.09
CA ILE A 441 -15.33 -42.96 -29.24
C ILE A 441 -16.28 -41.94 -28.64
N LEU A 442 -16.25 -41.82 -27.31
CA LEU A 442 -16.79 -40.68 -26.58
C LEU A 442 -15.63 -39.77 -26.18
N PHE A 443 -15.70 -38.49 -26.50
CA PHE A 443 -14.93 -37.51 -25.74
C PHE A 443 -15.55 -37.38 -24.35
N GLU A 444 -14.74 -37.12 -23.32
CA GLU A 444 -15.31 -36.72 -22.04
C GLU A 444 -15.95 -35.34 -22.19
N ALA A 445 -17.13 -35.15 -21.59
CA ALA A 445 -17.78 -33.86 -21.58
C ALA A 445 -17.01 -32.92 -20.64
N SER A 446 -16.07 -32.16 -21.22
CA SER A 446 -15.90 -30.77 -20.82
C SER A 446 -17.26 -30.06 -20.84
N GLY A 447 -17.39 -29.00 -20.02
CA GLY A 447 -18.63 -28.24 -19.93
C GLY A 447 -19.00 -27.55 -21.25
N GLU A 448 -20.01 -26.68 -21.20
CA GLU A 448 -20.59 -26.00 -22.37
C GLU A 448 -19.62 -25.04 -23.12
N GLU A 449 -18.37 -24.95 -22.68
CA GLU A 449 -17.31 -24.10 -23.20
C GLU A 449 -16.01 -24.91 -23.39
N THR A 450 -15.74 -25.37 -24.63
CA THR A 450 -14.48 -26.08 -25.00
C THR A 450 -13.32 -25.10 -25.27
N TRP A 451 -13.20 -24.06 -24.43
CA TRP A 451 -12.24 -22.98 -24.61
C TRP A 451 -10.84 -23.35 -24.14
N VAL A 452 -9.85 -23.06 -24.98
CA VAL A 452 -8.43 -23.36 -24.70
C VAL A 452 -7.54 -22.27 -25.29
N TYR A 453 -6.42 -21.99 -24.63
CA TYR A 453 -5.58 -20.83 -24.93
C TYR A 453 -4.29 -21.19 -25.66
N ARG A 454 -3.81 -20.28 -26.51
CA ARG A 454 -2.45 -20.33 -27.07
C ARG A 454 -1.40 -20.50 -25.97
N THR A 455 -0.31 -21.19 -26.27
CA THR A 455 0.80 -21.53 -25.34
C THR A 455 0.44 -22.41 -24.15
N TYR A 456 -0.84 -22.71 -23.90
CA TYR A 456 -1.22 -23.65 -22.85
C TYR A 456 -1.01 -25.10 -23.31
N GLN A 457 -0.56 -25.93 -22.39
CA GLN A 457 -0.59 -27.38 -22.55
C GLN A 457 -1.93 -27.90 -22.03
N ILE A 458 -2.73 -28.51 -22.90
CA ILE A 458 -4.04 -29.07 -22.55
C ILE A 458 -4.01 -30.60 -22.61
N THR A 459 -4.92 -31.22 -21.86
CA THR A 459 -5.17 -32.66 -21.90
C THR A 459 -6.60 -32.91 -22.37
N ILE A 460 -6.75 -33.68 -23.45
CA ILE A 460 -8.02 -33.99 -24.09
C ILE A 460 -8.37 -35.45 -23.78
N ASN A 461 -9.39 -35.66 -22.95
CA ASN A 461 -9.81 -36.99 -22.53
C ASN A 461 -10.91 -37.57 -23.44
N GLY A 462 -10.92 -38.90 -23.53
CA GLY A 462 -12.01 -39.67 -24.12
C GLY A 462 -12.03 -41.11 -23.63
N SER A 463 -12.94 -41.90 -24.16
CA SER A 463 -13.07 -43.33 -23.93
C SER A 463 -13.49 -44.03 -25.21
N VAL A 464 -12.79 -45.12 -25.55
CA VAL A 464 -13.32 -46.10 -26.51
C VAL A 464 -14.32 -46.96 -25.74
N VAL A 465 -15.58 -46.99 -26.15
CA VAL A 465 -16.63 -47.81 -25.53
C VAL A 465 -17.26 -48.76 -26.56
N ASP A 466 -17.87 -49.82 -26.07
CA ASP A 466 -18.66 -50.72 -26.91
C ASP A 466 -19.93 -50.02 -27.43
N TYR A 467 -20.17 -50.10 -28.73
CA TYR A 467 -21.29 -49.39 -29.36
C TYR A 467 -22.65 -49.88 -28.86
N TRP A 468 -22.84 -51.21 -28.71
CA TRP A 468 -24.14 -51.77 -28.34
C TRP A 468 -24.42 -51.61 -26.84
N LYS A 469 -23.45 -51.90 -25.96
CA LYS A 469 -23.60 -51.69 -24.50
C LYS A 469 -23.89 -50.21 -24.16
N TYR A 470 -23.31 -49.27 -24.92
CA TYR A 470 -23.60 -47.85 -24.74
C TYR A 470 -24.97 -47.42 -25.27
N HIS A 471 -25.42 -47.94 -26.43
CA HIS A 471 -26.70 -47.54 -27.02
C HIS A 471 -27.92 -48.17 -26.34
N LEU A 472 -27.81 -49.42 -25.87
CA LEU A 472 -28.88 -50.13 -25.17
C LEU A 472 -28.92 -49.73 -23.69
N ASP A 473 -27.83 -49.96 -22.97
CA ASP A 473 -27.81 -49.95 -21.51
C ASP A 473 -27.26 -48.64 -20.91
N ARG A 474 -26.80 -47.71 -21.77
CA ARG A 474 -26.07 -46.47 -21.41
C ARG A 474 -24.76 -46.69 -20.63
N VAL A 475 -24.27 -47.93 -20.58
CA VAL A 475 -23.04 -48.27 -19.86
C VAL A 475 -21.82 -47.81 -20.67
N ARG A 476 -20.93 -47.04 -20.05
CA ARG A 476 -19.61 -46.68 -20.60
C ARG A 476 -18.59 -47.79 -20.33
N GLU A 477 -18.85 -48.99 -20.86
CA GLU A 477 -17.91 -50.10 -20.79
C GLU A 477 -16.93 -50.04 -21.98
N GLY A 478 -15.63 -50.10 -21.69
CA GLY A 478 -14.59 -50.13 -22.71
C GLY A 478 -14.31 -51.55 -23.23
N PRO A 479 -13.55 -51.67 -24.33
CA PRO A 479 -12.96 -52.94 -24.75
C PRO A 479 -12.26 -53.69 -23.62
N LYS A 480 -12.50 -55.00 -23.53
CA LYS A 480 -11.83 -55.88 -22.55
C LYS A 480 -10.31 -55.77 -22.62
N LEU A 481 -9.72 -55.64 -21.44
CA LEU A 481 -8.29 -55.47 -21.20
C LEU A 481 -7.40 -56.61 -21.70
N VAL A 482 -7.89 -57.83 -21.55
CA VAL A 482 -7.18 -59.07 -21.87
C VAL A 482 -8.20 -59.98 -22.55
N ILE A 483 -7.81 -60.54 -23.69
CA ILE A 483 -8.61 -61.53 -24.42
C ILE A 483 -7.67 -62.70 -24.75
N GLY A 484 -7.83 -63.81 -24.03
CA GLY A 484 -6.80 -64.86 -23.97
C GLY A 484 -5.63 -64.39 -23.10
N GLU A 485 -4.43 -64.34 -23.69
CA GLU A 485 -3.18 -63.97 -23.01
C GLU A 485 -2.67 -62.56 -23.39
N GLU A 486 -3.34 -61.88 -24.34
CA GLU A 486 -2.85 -60.65 -24.99
C GLU A 486 -3.54 -59.39 -24.43
N THR A 487 -2.79 -58.29 -24.24
CA THR A 487 -3.39 -57.04 -23.71
C THR A 487 -4.00 -56.16 -24.81
N PHE A 488 -5.00 -55.37 -24.43
CA PHE A 488 -5.66 -54.39 -25.29
C PHE A 488 -4.66 -53.39 -25.91
N SER A 489 -3.68 -52.92 -25.14
CA SER A 489 -2.61 -52.01 -25.59
C SER A 489 -1.63 -52.60 -26.60
N ASP A 490 -1.52 -53.92 -26.69
CA ASP A 490 -0.69 -54.58 -27.70
C ASP A 490 -1.37 -54.57 -29.07
N LYS A 491 -2.68 -54.82 -29.08
CA LYS A 491 -3.49 -54.94 -30.30
C LYS A 491 -4.06 -53.64 -30.85
N TYR A 492 -4.30 -52.63 -30.03
CA TYR A 492 -5.00 -51.41 -30.45
C TYR A 492 -4.30 -50.12 -30.04
N ILE A 493 -4.50 -49.09 -30.85
CA ILE A 493 -3.97 -47.76 -30.66
C ILE A 493 -5.05 -46.73 -30.91
N VAL A 494 -5.05 -45.67 -30.10
CA VAL A 494 -5.86 -44.47 -30.34
C VAL A 494 -4.92 -43.34 -30.77
N TYR A 495 -5.24 -42.71 -31.89
CA TYR A 495 -4.61 -41.47 -32.34
C TYR A 495 -5.56 -40.29 -32.19
N GLY A 496 -5.00 -39.14 -31.85
CA GLY A 496 -5.68 -37.86 -31.80
C GLY A 496 -5.12 -36.96 -32.89
N TYR A 497 -5.98 -36.14 -33.47
CA TYR A 497 -5.65 -35.21 -34.55
C TYR A 497 -6.17 -33.84 -34.16
N TRP A 498 -5.25 -32.90 -33.95
CA TRP A 498 -5.56 -31.51 -33.67
C TRP A 498 -5.53 -30.72 -34.98
N GLY A 499 -6.67 -30.12 -35.35
CA GLY A 499 -6.83 -29.40 -36.61
C GLY A 499 -6.91 -30.29 -37.85
N GLU A 500 -7.12 -29.65 -39.02
CA GLU A 500 -7.21 -30.36 -40.30
C GLU A 500 -5.84 -30.59 -40.93
N GLN A 501 -5.71 -31.70 -41.67
CA GLN A 501 -4.47 -32.09 -42.33
C GLN A 501 -4.09 -31.07 -43.43
N GLY A 502 -2.94 -30.43 -43.26
CA GLY A 502 -2.46 -29.35 -44.13
C GLY A 502 -2.47 -27.96 -43.47
N THR A 503 -3.11 -27.81 -42.31
CA THR A 503 -2.97 -26.60 -41.47
C THR A 503 -1.58 -26.53 -40.82
N SER A 504 -1.06 -25.32 -40.58
CA SER A 504 0.25 -25.10 -39.94
C SER A 504 0.31 -25.55 -38.48
N TYR A 505 -0.85 -25.72 -37.85
CA TYR A 505 -1.01 -26.18 -36.48
C TYR A 505 -1.39 -27.67 -36.38
N TYR A 506 -1.58 -28.37 -37.50
CA TYR A 506 -1.90 -29.80 -37.52
C TYR A 506 -0.92 -30.62 -36.67
N GLU A 507 -1.46 -31.47 -35.80
CA GLU A 507 -0.64 -32.34 -34.94
C GLU A 507 -1.32 -33.69 -34.71
N GLN A 508 -0.57 -34.77 -34.95
CA GLN A 508 -1.01 -36.14 -34.64
C GLN A 508 -0.40 -36.59 -33.31
N MET A 509 -1.27 -36.83 -32.34
CA MET A 509 -0.96 -37.32 -31.00
C MET A 509 -1.21 -38.82 -30.93
N GLN A 510 -0.36 -39.56 -30.19
CA GLN A 510 -0.71 -40.90 -29.74
C GLN A 510 -1.31 -40.80 -28.34
N ALA A 511 -2.41 -41.51 -28.09
CA ALA A 511 -3.04 -41.55 -26.78
C ALA A 511 -2.18 -42.23 -25.71
N GLN A 512 -2.33 -41.76 -24.47
CA GLN A 512 -1.99 -42.51 -23.26
C GLN A 512 -3.29 -43.10 -22.68
N TYR A 513 -3.29 -44.39 -22.33
CA TYR A 513 -4.44 -45.01 -21.67
C TYR A 513 -4.41 -44.66 -20.17
N ILE A 514 -5.42 -43.92 -19.69
CA ILE A 514 -5.44 -43.34 -18.34
C ILE A 514 -5.73 -44.42 -17.29
N THR A 515 -6.78 -45.21 -17.54
CA THR A 515 -7.11 -46.40 -16.77
C THR A 515 -7.31 -47.56 -17.70
N ASN A 516 -6.78 -48.71 -17.29
CA ASN A 516 -6.92 -49.95 -18.02
C ASN A 516 -8.40 -50.38 -18.15
N LYS A 517 -9.25 -50.13 -17.15
CA LYS A 517 -10.57 -50.77 -17.02
C LYS A 517 -11.62 -50.37 -18.07
N ASN A 518 -11.57 -49.14 -18.60
CA ASN A 518 -12.71 -48.54 -19.32
C ASN A 518 -12.38 -48.06 -20.75
N GLY A 519 -11.23 -48.42 -21.33
CA GLY A 519 -10.82 -47.89 -22.63
C GLY A 519 -10.57 -46.37 -22.64
N THR A 520 -10.45 -45.76 -21.45
CA THR A 520 -10.18 -44.34 -21.21
C THR A 520 -8.81 -43.94 -21.73
N PHE A 521 -8.75 -42.84 -22.48
CA PHE A 521 -7.52 -42.32 -23.06
C PHE A 521 -7.41 -40.80 -22.89
N SER A 522 -6.19 -40.29 -22.88
CA SER A 522 -5.88 -38.87 -22.99
C SER A 522 -4.90 -38.60 -24.14
N PHE A 523 -5.07 -37.45 -24.78
CA PHE A 523 -4.02 -36.81 -25.56
C PHE A 523 -3.52 -35.58 -24.80
N THR A 524 -2.27 -35.19 -25.02
CA THR A 524 -1.70 -33.95 -24.48
C THR A 524 -1.09 -33.16 -25.63
N ILE A 525 -1.43 -31.87 -25.73
CA ILE A 525 -0.90 -30.97 -26.76
C ILE A 525 -0.56 -29.60 -26.18
N LEU A 526 0.53 -29.01 -26.68
CA LEU A 526 0.89 -27.61 -26.46
C LEU A 526 0.34 -26.77 -27.63
N ILE A 527 -0.65 -25.91 -27.36
CA ILE A 527 -1.23 -25.06 -28.40
C ILE A 527 -0.19 -24.03 -28.85
N LYS A 528 0.10 -23.98 -30.15
CA LYS A 528 1.17 -23.12 -30.72
C LYS A 528 0.76 -21.65 -30.62
N SER A 529 1.66 -20.76 -30.21
CA SER A 529 1.36 -19.31 -30.10
C SER A 529 0.85 -18.73 -31.43
N ILE A 530 1.44 -19.15 -32.55
CA ILE A 530 1.05 -18.74 -33.90
C ILE A 530 -0.28 -19.34 -34.42
N GLN A 531 -1.00 -20.11 -33.61
CA GLN A 531 -2.23 -20.77 -34.06
C GLN A 531 -3.35 -19.73 -34.27
N PRO A 532 -4.09 -19.77 -35.40
CA PRO A 532 -5.28 -18.95 -35.59
C PRO A 532 -6.32 -19.17 -34.49
N LEU A 533 -7.08 -18.13 -34.17
CA LEU A 533 -8.17 -18.21 -33.19
C LEU A 533 -9.45 -18.73 -33.84
N GLY A 534 -10.32 -19.32 -33.03
CA GLY A 534 -11.61 -19.86 -33.42
C GLY A 534 -11.71 -21.37 -33.31
N GLU A 535 -12.69 -21.95 -34.00
CA GLU A 535 -12.98 -23.38 -33.96
C GLU A 535 -11.85 -24.22 -34.58
N VAL A 536 -11.44 -25.27 -33.85
CA VAL A 536 -10.45 -26.25 -34.28
C VAL A 536 -11.04 -27.66 -34.06
N PRO A 537 -11.20 -28.46 -35.13
CA PRO A 537 -11.68 -29.83 -34.98
C PRO A 537 -10.62 -30.70 -34.33
N VAL A 538 -11.04 -31.54 -33.40
CA VAL A 538 -10.22 -32.55 -32.74
C VAL A 538 -10.83 -33.92 -33.03
N ARG A 539 -10.16 -34.68 -33.90
CA ARG A 539 -10.60 -36.03 -34.29
C ARG A 539 -9.82 -37.08 -33.51
N ALA A 540 -10.52 -38.04 -32.92
CA ALA A 540 -9.94 -39.26 -32.39
C ALA A 540 -10.20 -40.43 -33.35
N GLU A 541 -9.25 -41.37 -33.43
CA GLU A 541 -9.31 -42.58 -34.24
C GLU A 541 -8.78 -43.77 -33.43
N PHE A 542 -9.64 -44.76 -33.19
CA PHE A 542 -9.29 -46.05 -32.61
C PHE A 542 -9.10 -47.06 -33.73
N LYS A 543 -7.92 -47.71 -33.80
CA LYS A 543 -7.65 -48.74 -34.80
C LYS A 543 -6.71 -49.85 -34.32
N PRO A 544 -6.71 -51.02 -35.00
CA PRO A 544 -5.73 -52.08 -34.79
C PRO A 544 -4.29 -51.61 -35.04
N ARG A 545 -3.36 -52.19 -34.29
CA ARG A 545 -1.92 -51.93 -34.38
C ARG A 545 -1.29 -52.79 -35.48
N ALA A 546 -0.65 -52.16 -36.45
CA ALA A 546 -0.18 -52.81 -37.69
C ALA A 546 0.80 -53.99 -37.47
N THR A 547 1.46 -54.07 -36.32
CA THR A 547 2.43 -55.12 -35.97
C THR A 547 1.83 -56.39 -35.36
N SER A 548 0.52 -56.45 -35.09
CA SER A 548 -0.05 -57.52 -34.26
C SER A 548 -0.08 -58.92 -34.90
N GLY A 549 -0.06 -59.05 -36.23
CA GLY A 549 -0.11 -60.32 -36.97
C GLY A 549 -1.42 -61.14 -36.87
N ARG A 550 -2.15 -61.03 -35.76
CA ARG A 550 -3.46 -61.65 -35.48
C ARG A 550 -4.60 -60.65 -35.75
N GLN A 551 -5.78 -61.16 -36.13
CA GLN A 551 -6.94 -60.32 -36.44
C GLN A 551 -7.52 -59.62 -35.17
N PRO A 552 -8.11 -58.42 -35.33
CA PRO A 552 -8.75 -57.68 -34.24
C PRO A 552 -10.17 -58.19 -33.95
N TYR A 553 -10.55 -58.16 -32.66
CA TYR A 553 -11.89 -58.44 -32.14
C TYR A 553 -12.74 -57.18 -31.90
N TYR A 554 -12.16 -55.99 -32.02
CA TYR A 554 -12.88 -54.72 -31.97
C TYR A 554 -12.73 -53.98 -33.30
N LEU A 555 -13.86 -53.48 -33.83
CA LEU A 555 -13.85 -52.73 -35.09
C LEU A 555 -13.32 -51.31 -34.87
N PRO A 556 -12.59 -50.73 -35.85
CA PRO A 556 -12.14 -49.34 -35.78
C PRO A 556 -13.30 -48.37 -35.59
N SER A 557 -13.04 -47.22 -34.96
CA SER A 557 -14.00 -46.14 -34.82
C SER A 557 -13.33 -44.77 -34.80
N THR A 558 -14.08 -43.75 -35.20
CA THR A 558 -13.66 -42.34 -35.18
C THR A 558 -14.74 -41.49 -34.54
N ASN A 559 -14.33 -40.36 -33.95
CA ASN A 559 -15.24 -39.28 -33.59
C ASN A 559 -14.51 -37.94 -33.66
N THR A 560 -15.22 -36.84 -33.87
CA THR A 560 -14.68 -35.48 -33.91
C THR A 560 -15.46 -34.60 -32.94
N THR A 561 -14.74 -33.82 -32.13
CA THR A 561 -15.29 -32.72 -31.34
C THR A 561 -14.65 -31.40 -31.77
N THR A 562 -15.15 -30.26 -31.31
CA THR A 562 -14.59 -28.93 -31.62
C THR A 562 -14.11 -28.24 -30.35
N TYR A 563 -12.90 -27.72 -30.39
CA TYR A 563 -12.34 -26.82 -29.37
C TYR A 563 -12.29 -25.40 -29.91
N ILE A 564 -12.51 -24.39 -29.06
CA ILE A 564 -12.40 -22.98 -29.45
C ILE A 564 -11.08 -22.44 -28.92
N VAL A 565 -10.20 -22.05 -29.84
CA VAL A 565 -8.87 -21.54 -29.52
C VAL A 565 -8.93 -20.03 -29.34
N ARG A 566 -8.47 -19.58 -28.17
CA ARG A 566 -8.56 -18.21 -27.68
C ARG A 566 -7.19 -17.63 -27.36
N ALA A 567 -7.13 -16.31 -27.23
CA ALA A 567 -5.97 -15.58 -26.75
C ALA A 567 -6.38 -14.67 -25.58
N HIS A 568 -5.50 -14.52 -24.59
CA HIS A 568 -5.67 -13.46 -23.61
C HIS A 568 -5.27 -12.12 -24.24
N THR A 569 -5.84 -11.03 -23.73
CA THR A 569 -5.42 -9.68 -24.11
C THR A 569 -4.79 -8.95 -22.94
N GLU A 570 -3.94 -7.98 -23.27
CA GLU A 570 -3.31 -7.07 -22.33
C GLU A 570 -3.53 -5.64 -22.83
N LEU A 571 -3.81 -4.70 -21.93
CA LEU A 571 -3.96 -3.29 -22.26
C LEU A 571 -2.73 -2.54 -21.74
N SER A 572 -1.96 -1.91 -22.64
CA SER A 572 -1.06 -0.82 -22.24
C SER A 572 -1.78 0.52 -22.41
N VAL A 573 -1.47 1.46 -21.53
CA VAL A 573 -1.90 2.85 -21.65
C VAL A 573 -0.65 3.72 -21.49
N GLU A 574 -0.44 4.60 -22.47
CA GLU A 574 0.72 5.47 -22.60
C GLU A 574 0.22 6.92 -22.68
N LEU A 575 0.84 7.82 -21.92
CA LEU A 575 0.62 9.25 -22.04
C LEU A 575 1.49 9.79 -23.18
N GLU A 576 0.84 10.32 -24.22
CA GLU A 576 1.48 11.01 -25.33
C GLU A 576 1.21 12.52 -25.23
N MET A 577 2.22 13.31 -25.55
CA MET A 577 2.27 14.76 -25.35
C MET A 577 3.06 15.39 -26.51
N GLU A 578 2.65 16.60 -26.92
CA GLU A 578 3.30 17.37 -27.98
C GLU A 578 4.64 17.96 -27.47
N ASP A 579 5.64 18.08 -28.36
CA ASP A 579 6.93 18.77 -28.18
C ASP A 579 7.81 18.35 -26.97
N THR A 580 7.81 17.08 -26.58
CA THR A 580 8.52 16.60 -25.37
C THR A 580 10.04 16.39 -25.49
N GLU A 581 10.67 16.50 -26.67
CA GLU A 581 12.04 16.00 -26.92
C GLU A 581 13.16 16.55 -26.01
N ASN A 582 12.92 17.67 -25.31
CA ASN A 582 13.90 18.27 -24.37
C ASN A 582 13.29 18.64 -23.00
N VAL A 583 12.12 18.10 -22.63
CA VAL A 583 11.40 18.49 -21.41
C VAL A 583 11.69 17.49 -20.27
N GLU A 584 12.38 17.94 -19.22
CA GLU A 584 12.75 17.10 -18.05
C GLU A 584 11.54 16.52 -17.30
N LYS A 585 10.41 17.23 -17.29
CA LYS A 585 9.13 16.73 -16.81
C LYS A 585 7.96 17.42 -17.51
N VAL A 586 7.08 16.62 -18.11
CA VAL A 586 5.81 17.08 -18.70
C VAL A 586 4.72 17.15 -17.63
N TYR A 587 3.77 18.07 -17.81
CA TYR A 587 2.65 18.30 -16.91
C TYR A 587 1.34 18.34 -17.69
N ILE A 588 0.21 17.99 -17.07
CA ILE A 588 -1.12 18.24 -17.65
C ILE A 588 -1.68 19.53 -17.05
N THR A 589 -2.06 20.50 -17.88
CA THR A 589 -2.48 21.84 -17.44
C THR A 589 -3.93 22.14 -17.83
N ARG A 590 -4.56 23.15 -17.22
CA ARG A 590 -5.95 23.56 -17.54
C ARG A 590 -6.08 24.60 -18.66
N ARG A 591 -4.94 25.03 -19.22
CA ARG A 591 -4.76 25.97 -20.33
C ARG A 591 -3.35 25.78 -20.93
N PRO A 592 -3.04 26.28 -22.15
CA PRO A 592 -1.69 26.20 -22.70
C PRO A 592 -0.64 26.79 -21.74
N TYR A 593 0.51 26.13 -21.64
CA TYR A 593 1.63 26.58 -20.83
C TYR A 593 2.61 27.35 -21.70
N GLN A 594 3.03 28.54 -21.27
CA GLN A 594 4.15 29.26 -21.89
C GLN A 594 5.36 29.11 -20.98
N ASP A 595 6.47 28.65 -21.53
CA ASP A 595 7.70 28.43 -20.78
C ASP A 595 8.53 29.72 -20.58
N PRO A 596 9.62 29.70 -19.78
CA PRO A 596 10.48 30.86 -19.57
C PRO A 596 11.25 31.36 -20.80
N GLN A 597 11.24 30.61 -21.91
CA GLN A 597 11.88 30.95 -23.18
C GLN A 597 10.87 31.69 -24.09
N GLY A 598 9.59 31.39 -23.94
CA GLY A 598 8.46 32.01 -24.62
C GLY A 598 7.66 31.06 -25.51
N ASP A 599 8.04 29.78 -25.58
CA ASP A 599 7.39 28.77 -26.42
C ASP A 599 6.10 28.27 -25.75
N ILE A 600 5.09 27.91 -26.57
CA ILE A 600 3.71 27.65 -26.12
C ILE A 600 3.37 26.18 -26.26
N HIS A 601 3.36 25.48 -25.14
CA HIS A 601 3.11 24.04 -24.99
C HIS A 601 1.61 23.76 -24.82
N ARG A 602 1.07 22.81 -25.60
CA ARG A 602 -0.37 22.48 -25.64
C ARG A 602 -0.83 21.47 -24.58
N TRP A 603 -0.16 21.46 -23.43
CA TRP A 603 -0.36 20.54 -22.28
C TRP A 603 -1.76 20.50 -21.64
N ASN A 604 -2.71 21.30 -22.14
CA ASN A 604 -4.14 21.16 -21.83
C ASN A 604 -4.91 20.22 -22.77
N VAL A 605 -4.24 19.64 -23.76
CA VAL A 605 -4.75 18.51 -24.56
C VAL A 605 -3.86 17.32 -24.23
N VAL A 606 -4.50 16.24 -23.76
CA VAL A 606 -3.85 15.02 -23.32
C VAL A 606 -4.15 13.94 -24.34
N HIS A 607 -3.12 13.35 -24.96
CA HIS A 607 -3.29 12.27 -25.92
C HIS A 607 -3.06 10.94 -25.20
N ILE A 608 -4.14 10.20 -24.92
CA ILE A 608 -4.04 8.91 -24.25
C ILE A 608 -3.99 7.80 -25.31
N ARG A 609 -2.80 7.23 -25.53
CA ARG A 609 -2.61 6.09 -26.43
C ARG A 609 -2.86 4.80 -25.67
N VAL A 610 -3.88 4.05 -26.08
CA VAL A 610 -4.23 2.74 -25.51
C VAL A 610 -3.95 1.66 -26.55
N LYS A 611 -3.28 0.56 -26.14
CA LYS A 611 -2.95 -0.57 -27.03
C LYS A 611 -3.55 -1.84 -26.47
N LEU A 612 -4.41 -2.49 -27.25
CA LEU A 612 -4.92 -3.82 -26.95
C LEU A 612 -4.01 -4.85 -27.62
N LEU A 613 -3.27 -5.61 -26.82
CA LEU A 613 -2.25 -6.55 -27.26
C LEU A 613 -2.72 -8.00 -27.14
N ASP A 614 -2.41 -8.79 -28.17
CA ASP A 614 -2.51 -10.25 -28.20
C ASP A 614 -1.38 -10.82 -27.33
N LYS A 615 -1.72 -11.30 -26.13
CA LYS A 615 -0.74 -11.53 -25.07
C LYS A 615 0.25 -12.65 -25.39
N GLU A 616 -0.22 -13.70 -26.07
CA GLU A 616 0.61 -14.85 -26.45
C GLU A 616 1.44 -14.63 -27.73
N LEU A 617 1.17 -13.56 -28.49
CA LEU A 617 1.94 -13.18 -29.68
C LEU A 617 2.84 -11.94 -29.47
N SER A 618 2.59 -11.15 -28.43
CA SER A 618 3.36 -9.93 -28.14
C SER A 618 4.65 -10.22 -27.39
N THR A 619 5.70 -9.46 -27.70
CA THR A 619 6.91 -9.38 -26.87
C THR A 619 7.25 -7.93 -26.58
N PRO A 620 8.09 -7.62 -25.57
CA PRO A 620 8.51 -6.24 -25.27
C PRO A 620 9.23 -5.51 -26.41
N THR A 621 9.69 -6.23 -27.46
CA THR A 621 10.32 -5.66 -28.66
C THR A 621 9.44 -5.73 -29.90
N PHE A 622 8.40 -6.56 -29.90
CA PHE A 622 7.46 -6.74 -31.01
C PHE A 622 6.03 -6.93 -30.45
N PRO A 623 5.36 -5.84 -30.04
CA PRO A 623 3.94 -5.91 -29.66
C PRO A 623 3.09 -6.35 -30.84
N ARG A 624 2.02 -7.10 -30.56
CA ARG A 624 1.06 -7.60 -31.56
C ARG A 624 -0.33 -7.18 -31.15
N GLY A 625 -0.81 -6.08 -31.73
CA GLY A 625 -2.13 -5.55 -31.39
C GLY A 625 -3.31 -6.34 -31.96
N VAL A 626 -4.45 -6.16 -31.33
CA VAL A 626 -5.74 -6.77 -31.70
C VAL A 626 -6.62 -5.71 -32.38
N PRO A 627 -6.82 -5.77 -33.70
CA PRO A 627 -7.55 -4.74 -34.45
C PRO A 627 -9.07 -4.87 -34.33
N GLY A 628 -9.79 -3.78 -34.57
CA GLY A 628 -11.26 -3.77 -34.71
C GLY A 628 -12.05 -3.93 -33.40
N GLN A 629 -11.43 -3.73 -32.24
CA GLN A 629 -12.05 -3.95 -30.93
C GLN A 629 -12.50 -2.63 -30.29
N GLU A 630 -13.68 -2.61 -29.66
CA GLU A 630 -14.15 -1.46 -28.88
C GLU A 630 -13.38 -1.35 -27.55
N ILE A 631 -12.61 -0.29 -27.40
CA ILE A 631 -12.00 0.12 -26.13
C ILE A 631 -12.89 1.15 -25.46
N ARG A 632 -13.16 0.93 -24.19
CA ARG A 632 -13.89 1.85 -23.31
C ARG A 632 -12.89 2.52 -22.38
N PHE A 633 -12.94 3.84 -22.32
CA PHE A 633 -12.01 4.65 -21.53
C PHE A 633 -12.77 5.63 -20.62
N TRP A 634 -12.31 5.76 -19.38
CA TRP A 634 -12.84 6.69 -18.39
C TRP A 634 -11.72 7.59 -17.84
N TRP A 635 -12.00 8.89 -17.82
CA TRP A 635 -11.20 9.93 -17.18
C TRP A 635 -11.84 10.26 -15.82
N GLY A 636 -11.15 9.94 -14.73
CA GLY A 636 -11.67 10.00 -13.35
C GLY A 636 -12.30 8.68 -12.87
N TYR A 637 -12.39 8.50 -11.55
CA TYR A 637 -12.86 7.24 -10.93
C TYR A 637 -13.78 7.46 -9.71
N ARG A 638 -14.83 6.64 -9.64
CA ARG A 638 -15.84 6.50 -8.56
C ARG A 638 -16.70 7.72 -8.19
N THR A 639 -16.16 8.82 -7.68
CA THR A 639 -16.99 9.92 -7.13
C THR A 639 -17.52 10.89 -8.19
N GLY A 640 -16.96 10.83 -9.39
CA GLY A 640 -17.50 11.44 -10.61
C GLY A 640 -16.70 10.94 -11.81
N TYR A 641 -17.37 10.58 -12.91
CA TYR A 641 -16.73 10.38 -14.19
C TYR A 641 -16.85 11.69 -14.97
N GLU A 642 -15.73 12.36 -15.25
CA GLU A 642 -15.76 13.62 -16.01
C GLU A 642 -15.95 13.35 -17.50
N LYS A 643 -15.26 12.32 -18.04
CA LYS A 643 -15.45 11.85 -19.42
C LYS A 643 -15.46 10.32 -19.50
N PHE A 644 -16.40 9.82 -20.30
CA PHE A 644 -16.46 8.45 -20.80
C PHE A 644 -16.33 8.50 -22.32
N MET A 645 -15.46 7.66 -22.89
CA MET A 645 -15.15 7.63 -24.31
C MET A 645 -15.05 6.19 -24.81
N THR A 646 -15.41 5.98 -26.07
CA THR A 646 -15.36 4.68 -26.74
C THR A 646 -14.79 4.85 -28.14
N ALA A 647 -13.80 4.05 -28.51
CA ALA A 647 -13.23 4.06 -29.84
C ALA A 647 -12.70 2.67 -30.22
N THR A 648 -12.55 2.42 -31.52
CA THR A 648 -12.19 1.10 -32.06
C THR A 648 -10.70 1.05 -32.38
N THR A 649 -10.02 -0.06 -32.03
CA THR A 649 -8.60 -0.24 -32.33
C THR A 649 -8.28 -0.29 -33.83
N ASP A 650 -7.18 0.32 -34.21
CA ASP A 650 -6.65 0.36 -35.57
C ASP A 650 -6.01 -0.98 -36.00
N SER A 651 -5.37 -1.03 -37.18
CA SER A 651 -4.65 -2.21 -37.68
C SER A 651 -3.50 -2.71 -36.79
N ASN A 652 -3.02 -1.86 -35.87
CA ASN A 652 -1.92 -2.12 -34.95
C ASN A 652 -2.43 -2.40 -33.52
N GLY A 653 -3.75 -2.49 -33.31
CA GLY A 653 -4.39 -2.65 -32.00
C GLY A 653 -4.36 -1.39 -31.14
N GLU A 654 -4.01 -0.23 -31.70
CA GLU A 654 -3.88 1.03 -30.99
C GLU A 654 -5.12 1.91 -31.17
N VAL A 655 -5.37 2.78 -30.19
CA VAL A 655 -6.39 3.82 -30.24
C VAL A 655 -5.94 5.02 -29.41
N VAL A 656 -6.22 6.25 -29.87
CA VAL A 656 -5.85 7.48 -29.16
C VAL A 656 -7.12 8.21 -28.73
N PHE A 657 -7.16 8.64 -27.46
CA PHE A 657 -8.23 9.48 -26.92
C PHE A 657 -7.68 10.89 -26.64
N ASP A 658 -8.21 11.89 -27.36
CA ASP A 658 -7.83 13.30 -27.20
C ASP A 658 -8.66 13.98 -26.12
N ILE A 659 -8.04 14.31 -24.99
CA ILE A 659 -8.73 14.86 -23.82
C ILE A 659 -8.31 16.31 -23.59
N ASN A 660 -9.13 17.25 -24.08
CA ASN A 660 -9.00 18.65 -23.68
C ASN A 660 -9.44 18.83 -22.22
N ILE A 661 -8.57 19.42 -21.40
CA ILE A 661 -8.78 19.70 -19.97
C ILE A 661 -9.49 21.05 -19.82
N GLU A 662 -10.50 21.10 -18.95
CA GLU A 662 -11.29 22.32 -18.74
C GLU A 662 -10.65 23.26 -17.70
N PRO A 663 -10.78 24.60 -17.86
CA PRO A 663 -10.30 25.59 -16.88
C PRO A 663 -10.81 25.36 -15.44
N THR A 664 -11.94 24.66 -15.30
CA THR A 664 -12.60 24.32 -14.03
C THR A 664 -12.23 22.94 -13.47
N HIS A 665 -11.41 22.15 -14.17
CA HIS A 665 -11.01 20.81 -13.74
C HIS A 665 -10.33 20.85 -12.35
N PRO A 666 -10.59 19.88 -11.45
CA PRO A 666 -9.89 19.75 -10.16
C PRO A 666 -8.37 19.65 -10.32
N LEU A 667 -7.61 19.92 -9.27
CA LEU A 667 -6.15 19.72 -9.28
C LEU A 667 -5.76 18.41 -8.60
N GLY A 668 -4.64 17.83 -9.03
CA GLY A 668 -4.10 16.57 -8.51
C GLY A 668 -4.33 15.38 -9.44
N PRO A 669 -4.24 14.15 -8.92
CA PRO A 669 -4.21 12.93 -9.71
C PRO A 669 -5.57 12.62 -10.36
N VAL A 670 -5.54 12.29 -11.66
CA VAL A 670 -6.72 11.73 -12.34
C VAL A 670 -6.53 10.22 -12.53
N PRO A 671 -7.17 9.38 -11.70
CA PRO A 671 -7.17 7.94 -11.95
C PRO A 671 -7.93 7.64 -13.24
N ILE A 672 -7.40 6.70 -14.03
CA ILE A 672 -7.97 6.29 -15.32
C ILE A 672 -8.32 4.81 -15.35
N LEU A 673 -9.30 4.47 -16.19
CA LEU A 673 -9.69 3.09 -16.46
C LEU A 673 -9.83 2.89 -17.96
N ALA A 674 -9.20 1.85 -18.49
CA ALA A 674 -9.41 1.34 -19.84
C ALA A 674 -9.89 -0.11 -19.76
N THR A 675 -10.94 -0.47 -20.49
CA THR A 675 -11.43 -1.85 -20.57
C THR A 675 -11.74 -2.26 -22.01
N PHE A 676 -11.30 -3.45 -22.39
CA PHE A 676 -11.83 -4.20 -23.51
C PHE A 676 -12.83 -5.24 -22.98
N VAL A 677 -14.09 -5.13 -23.38
CA VAL A 677 -15.16 -6.05 -22.93
C VAL A 677 -15.46 -7.03 -24.06
N SER A 678 -14.87 -8.22 -23.99
CA SER A 678 -15.15 -9.30 -24.95
C SER A 678 -16.51 -9.95 -24.69
N ASN A 679 -17.23 -10.28 -25.77
CA ASN A 679 -18.37 -11.21 -25.75
C ASN A 679 -17.87 -12.58 -26.23
N PRO A 680 -17.80 -13.60 -25.35
CA PRO A 680 -17.12 -14.85 -25.65
C PRO A 680 -17.79 -15.69 -26.75
N TYR A 681 -19.07 -15.45 -27.05
CA TYR A 681 -19.80 -16.18 -28.10
C TYR A 681 -19.53 -15.67 -29.52
N VAL A 682 -18.87 -14.51 -29.68
CA VAL A 682 -18.56 -13.91 -30.98
C VAL A 682 -17.11 -13.43 -31.11
N ASN A 683 -16.32 -13.53 -30.04
CA ASN A 683 -14.98 -13.00 -29.98
C ASN A 683 -14.03 -13.95 -29.23
N TYR A 684 -13.00 -14.41 -29.92
CA TYR A 684 -12.04 -15.38 -29.41
C TYR A 684 -10.98 -14.76 -28.49
N TYR A 685 -10.89 -13.44 -28.42
CA TYR A 685 -10.08 -12.73 -27.43
C TYR A 685 -10.80 -12.69 -26.07
N ASP A 686 -10.07 -12.73 -24.96
CA ASP A 686 -10.62 -12.44 -23.63
C ASP A 686 -10.75 -10.95 -23.38
N GLY A 687 -11.67 -10.55 -22.49
CA GLY A 687 -11.73 -9.17 -22.02
C GLY A 687 -10.57 -8.85 -21.07
N SER A 688 -10.07 -7.61 -21.13
CA SER A 688 -8.98 -7.13 -20.29
C SER A 688 -9.26 -5.73 -19.75
N MET A 689 -8.55 -5.34 -18.69
CA MET A 689 -8.59 -3.99 -18.14
C MET A 689 -7.20 -3.49 -17.74
N TYR A 690 -6.99 -2.20 -17.91
CA TYR A 690 -5.92 -1.42 -17.30
C TYR A 690 -6.57 -0.38 -16.38
N SER A 691 -6.11 -0.28 -15.14
CA SER A 691 -6.60 0.75 -14.21
C SER A 691 -5.41 1.38 -13.50
N ASP A 692 -5.30 2.69 -13.61
CA ASP A 692 -4.49 3.50 -12.71
C ASP A 692 -5.43 4.07 -11.63
N THR A 693 -4.98 4.02 -10.38
CA THR A 693 -5.70 4.54 -9.21
C THR A 693 -4.92 5.60 -8.44
N ASP A 694 -3.64 5.86 -8.79
CA ASP A 694 -2.81 6.89 -8.16
C ASP A 694 -2.62 8.14 -9.03
N GLY A 695 -2.92 8.07 -10.33
CA GLY A 695 -3.03 9.22 -11.24
C GLY A 695 -1.68 9.79 -11.66
N ASP A 696 -0.64 8.96 -11.74
CA ASP A 696 0.69 9.31 -12.24
C ASP A 696 1.00 8.46 -13.49
N PRO A 697 1.15 9.06 -14.69
CA PRO A 697 1.45 10.48 -14.96
C PRO A 697 0.25 11.42 -15.08
N PHE A 698 -0.99 10.94 -14.93
CA PHE A 698 -2.22 11.66 -15.29
C PHE A 698 -2.67 12.77 -14.29
N SER A 699 -1.73 13.47 -13.66
CA SER A 699 -2.00 14.51 -12.67
C SER A 699 -2.18 15.89 -13.30
N VAL A 700 -3.36 16.50 -13.10
CA VAL A 700 -3.68 17.86 -13.57
C VAL A 700 -3.17 18.89 -12.58
N VAL A 701 -2.34 19.82 -13.07
CA VAL A 701 -1.70 20.87 -12.27
C VAL A 701 -2.14 22.27 -12.71
N SER A 702 -2.13 23.21 -11.76
CA SER A 702 -2.29 24.63 -12.08
C SER A 702 -0.92 25.23 -12.37
N ILE A 703 -0.80 25.88 -13.52
CA ILE A 703 0.24 26.89 -13.76
C ILE A 703 0.14 27.93 -12.66
N THR A 704 1.25 28.41 -12.11
CA THR A 704 1.24 29.50 -11.13
C THR A 704 1.92 30.76 -11.67
N THR A 705 1.68 31.90 -11.03
CA THR A 705 2.30 33.17 -11.40
C THR A 705 2.58 33.98 -10.15
N ILE A 706 3.79 34.54 -10.04
CA ILE A 706 4.18 35.39 -8.91
C ILE A 706 4.31 36.84 -9.37
N VAL A 707 3.49 37.72 -8.80
CA VAL A 707 3.54 39.16 -9.04
C VAL A 707 4.26 39.82 -7.86
N LEU A 708 5.51 40.23 -8.05
CA LEU A 708 6.25 41.04 -7.08
C LEU A 708 5.98 42.54 -7.26
N GLN A 709 6.03 43.28 -6.16
CA GLN A 709 5.98 44.74 -6.15
C GLN A 709 7.38 45.32 -5.89
N GLY A 710 7.75 46.35 -6.66
CA GLY A 710 8.98 47.10 -6.46
C GLY A 710 8.87 48.05 -5.27
N GLY A 711 10.01 48.43 -4.68
CA GLY A 711 10.02 49.21 -3.45
C GLY A 711 11.32 49.98 -3.20
N THR A 712 11.37 50.65 -2.04
CA THR A 712 12.54 51.41 -1.59
C THR A 712 12.83 51.11 -0.12
N GLY A 713 14.07 50.76 0.21
CA GLY A 713 14.48 50.47 1.59
C GLY A 713 15.64 51.34 2.08
N ILE A 714 15.83 51.38 3.40
CA ILE A 714 16.88 52.16 4.06
C ILE A 714 17.89 51.20 4.72
N LYS A 715 19.20 51.40 4.48
CA LYS A 715 20.25 50.55 5.06
C LYS A 715 20.22 50.49 6.59
N GLY A 716 20.12 49.27 7.13
CA GLY A 716 20.05 48.99 8.57
C GLY A 716 18.64 49.02 9.17
N GLU A 717 17.65 49.45 8.39
CA GLU A 717 16.22 49.24 8.62
C GLU A 717 15.76 47.99 7.85
N THR A 718 14.54 47.55 8.10
CA THR A 718 13.97 46.35 7.50
C THR A 718 13.47 46.64 6.08
N ALA A 719 13.71 45.72 5.14
CA ALA A 719 13.07 45.76 3.83
C ALA A 719 11.61 45.30 3.97
N VAL A 720 10.73 45.86 3.14
CA VAL A 720 9.34 45.41 3.01
C VAL A 720 9.12 45.05 1.55
N ILE A 721 8.99 43.75 1.27
CA ILE A 721 8.79 43.22 -0.08
C ILE A 721 7.43 42.53 -0.13
N THR A 722 6.54 43.03 -0.97
CA THR A 722 5.17 42.56 -1.14
C THR A 722 4.97 41.88 -2.48
N GLY A 723 4.04 40.93 -2.54
CA GLY A 723 3.64 40.30 -3.79
C GLY A 723 2.40 39.40 -3.66
N MET A 724 2.02 38.75 -4.75
CA MET A 724 0.92 37.78 -4.79
C MET A 724 1.34 36.52 -5.54
N LEU A 725 0.91 35.36 -5.05
CA LEU A 725 1.00 34.07 -5.73
C LEU A 725 -0.40 33.69 -6.25
N LEU A 726 -0.51 33.48 -7.56
CA LEU A 726 -1.77 33.28 -8.28
C LEU A 726 -1.83 31.92 -8.98
N ASP A 727 -3.03 31.35 -9.09
CA ASP A 727 -3.35 30.18 -9.92
C ASP A 727 -3.55 30.56 -11.40
N ASP A 728 -3.75 29.55 -12.26
CA ASP A 728 -4.03 29.72 -13.69
C ASP A 728 -5.37 30.42 -14.01
N SER A 729 -6.19 30.66 -12.98
CA SER A 729 -7.47 31.36 -13.02
C SER A 729 -7.36 32.79 -12.47
N GLY A 730 -6.18 33.22 -12.01
CA GLY A 730 -5.93 34.52 -11.40
C GLY A 730 -6.37 34.65 -9.94
N ARG A 731 -6.70 33.54 -9.26
CA ARG A 731 -7.05 33.49 -7.83
C ARG A 731 -5.79 33.35 -6.98
N GLY A 732 -5.79 33.96 -5.81
CA GLY A 732 -4.68 33.83 -4.85
C GLY A 732 -4.57 32.41 -4.26
N ILE A 733 -3.34 31.89 -4.17
CA ILE A 733 -3.06 30.58 -3.59
C ILE A 733 -2.63 30.74 -2.12
N PRO A 734 -3.42 30.31 -1.13
CA PRO A 734 -3.15 30.56 0.29
C PRO A 734 -2.19 29.55 0.93
N GLY A 735 -1.55 29.96 2.03
CA GLY A 735 -0.74 29.11 2.90
C GLY A 735 0.60 28.63 2.33
N ARG A 736 1.05 29.19 1.19
CA ARG A 736 2.26 28.77 0.48
C ARG A 736 3.46 29.61 0.88
N LYS A 737 4.64 28.98 0.98
CA LYS A 737 5.91 29.70 1.15
C LYS A 737 6.41 30.22 -0.19
N VAL A 738 6.79 31.48 -0.21
CA VAL A 738 7.43 32.14 -1.35
C VAL A 738 8.80 32.63 -0.90
N HIS A 739 9.85 32.11 -1.53
CA HIS A 739 11.25 32.40 -1.23
C HIS A 739 11.70 33.64 -1.99
N ILE A 740 12.36 34.57 -1.30
CA ILE A 740 12.76 35.87 -1.86
C ILE A 740 14.28 35.92 -1.99
N TYR A 741 14.74 36.17 -3.22
CA TYR A 741 16.15 36.29 -3.58
C TYR A 741 16.49 37.75 -3.89
N TRP A 742 17.72 38.12 -3.55
CA TRP A 742 18.27 39.46 -3.66
C TRP A 742 19.56 39.42 -4.49
N GLN A 743 19.57 40.17 -5.60
CA GLN A 743 20.62 40.11 -6.61
C GLN A 743 21.07 41.53 -7.01
N LYS A 744 22.32 41.68 -7.44
CA LYS A 744 22.80 42.97 -7.95
C LYS A 744 22.17 43.29 -9.31
N ALA A 745 21.91 44.57 -9.59
CA ALA A 745 21.38 45.02 -10.87
C ALA A 745 22.35 44.89 -12.06
N GLU A 746 23.62 44.54 -11.80
CA GLU A 746 24.69 44.38 -12.80
C GLU A 746 24.76 42.95 -13.39
N VAL A 747 23.79 42.09 -13.08
CA VAL A 747 23.78 40.67 -13.45
C VAL A 747 23.02 40.44 -14.76
N ASP A 748 23.54 39.54 -15.59
CA ASP A 748 22.89 39.06 -16.82
C ASP A 748 21.52 38.44 -16.50
N ILE A 749 20.47 39.14 -16.93
CA ILE A 749 19.08 38.74 -16.74
C ILE A 749 18.74 37.38 -17.39
N THR A 750 19.49 36.92 -18.39
CA THR A 750 19.26 35.61 -19.04
C THR A 750 19.67 34.43 -18.15
N GLN A 751 20.57 34.67 -17.17
CA GLN A 751 21.01 33.64 -16.21
C GLN A 751 20.26 33.70 -14.88
N ILE A 752 19.38 34.70 -14.69
CA ILE A 752 18.90 35.06 -13.36
C ILE A 752 17.97 34.00 -12.74
N TYR A 753 17.22 33.24 -13.54
CA TYR A 753 16.42 32.11 -13.06
C TYR A 753 17.27 30.87 -12.69
N LYS A 754 18.49 30.76 -13.24
CA LYS A 754 19.46 29.70 -12.88
C LYS A 754 20.28 30.07 -11.64
N ASN A 755 20.52 31.35 -11.41
CA ASN A 755 21.28 31.89 -10.28
C ASN A 755 20.57 33.12 -9.66
N PRO A 756 19.46 32.94 -8.92
CA PRO A 756 18.58 34.03 -8.49
C PRO A 756 19.17 34.99 -7.45
N GLY A 757 20.29 34.64 -6.81
CA GLY A 757 21.01 35.52 -5.88
C GLY A 757 21.11 34.95 -4.46
N GLU A 758 21.26 35.84 -3.48
CA GLU A 758 21.24 35.49 -2.05
C GLU A 758 19.79 35.35 -1.60
N GLU A 759 19.39 34.21 -1.03
CA GLU A 759 18.07 34.07 -0.41
C GLU A 759 18.03 34.88 0.89
N ILE A 760 17.17 35.90 0.94
CA ILE A 760 17.07 36.81 2.09
C ILE A 760 15.99 36.38 3.10
N GLY A 761 15.09 35.48 2.69
CA GLY A 761 14.06 34.90 3.53
C GLY A 761 12.90 34.35 2.70
N ASN A 762 11.85 33.91 3.37
CA ASN A 762 10.58 33.52 2.76
C ASN A 762 9.41 34.18 3.50
N ALA A 763 8.33 34.40 2.76
CA ALA A 763 7.04 34.85 3.25
C ALA A 763 5.99 33.76 3.04
N THR A 764 4.92 33.74 3.83
CA THR A 764 3.78 32.82 3.62
C THR A 764 2.59 33.60 3.08
N THR A 765 1.87 33.04 2.12
CA THR A 765 0.70 33.68 1.51
C THR A 765 -0.53 33.63 2.42
N ASP A 766 -1.28 34.73 2.45
CA ASP A 766 -2.53 34.86 3.18
C ASP A 766 -3.73 34.24 2.43
N GLY A 767 -4.95 34.42 2.97
CA GLY A 767 -6.19 33.93 2.35
C GLY A 767 -6.52 34.52 0.96
N SER A 768 -5.80 35.56 0.53
CA SER A 768 -5.91 36.20 -0.80
C SER A 768 -4.72 35.90 -1.72
N GLY A 769 -3.81 35.02 -1.31
CA GLY A 769 -2.56 34.73 -2.01
C GLY A 769 -1.50 35.82 -1.89
N GLN A 770 -1.73 36.86 -1.08
CA GLN A 770 -0.80 37.97 -0.88
C GLN A 770 0.26 37.59 0.16
N PHE A 771 1.52 37.97 -0.08
CA PHE A 771 2.64 37.73 0.83
C PHE A 771 3.45 38.99 1.07
N THR A 772 4.03 39.09 2.27
CA THR A 772 4.92 40.18 2.68
C THR A 772 6.14 39.62 3.40
N LEU A 773 7.34 40.03 2.98
CA LEU A 773 8.59 39.84 3.75
C LEU A 773 8.93 41.18 4.41
N ASP A 774 8.83 41.23 5.74
CA ASP A 774 9.01 42.44 6.57
C ASP A 774 9.99 42.22 7.74
N ASN A 775 10.81 41.17 7.68
CA ASN A 775 11.72 40.75 8.76
C ASN A 775 13.22 40.83 8.40
N TRP A 776 13.58 40.99 7.12
CA TRP A 776 14.98 41.03 6.67
C TRP A 776 15.57 42.45 6.69
N VAL A 777 16.69 42.63 7.38
CA VAL A 777 17.33 43.94 7.58
C VAL A 777 18.43 44.17 6.56
N ILE A 778 18.34 45.27 5.80
CA ILE A 778 19.28 45.60 4.73
C ILE A 778 20.69 45.77 5.31
N PRO A 779 21.67 44.91 4.98
CA PRO A 779 22.92 44.80 5.72
C PRO A 779 23.89 45.96 5.44
N ARG A 780 24.77 46.27 6.41
CA ARG A 780 25.75 47.37 6.30
C ARG A 780 26.61 47.31 5.02
N LYS A 781 26.93 46.10 4.56
CA LYS A 781 27.75 45.83 3.36
C LYS A 781 27.06 46.20 2.05
N GLN A 782 25.73 46.27 2.01
CA GLN A 782 24.95 46.55 0.80
C GLN A 782 25.31 47.93 0.21
N SER A 783 25.43 48.01 -1.12
CA SER A 783 25.53 49.29 -1.83
C SER A 783 24.17 49.97 -1.93
N VAL A 784 24.16 51.30 -1.92
CA VAL A 784 22.98 52.09 -2.30
C VAL A 784 22.81 52.07 -3.82
N GLY A 785 21.61 52.40 -4.29
CA GLY A 785 21.20 52.23 -5.69
C GLY A 785 20.29 51.01 -5.87
N SER A 786 20.04 50.65 -7.12
CA SER A 786 19.11 49.57 -7.48
C SER A 786 19.69 48.18 -7.23
N VAL A 787 18.86 47.29 -6.70
CA VAL A 787 19.03 45.83 -6.72
C VAL A 787 17.86 45.20 -7.46
N ILE A 788 18.01 43.94 -7.84
CA ILE A 788 16.93 43.11 -8.39
C ILE A 788 16.45 42.17 -7.27
N ILE A 789 15.13 42.06 -7.13
CA ILE A 789 14.47 41.06 -6.29
C ILE A 789 13.70 40.08 -7.17
N ILE A 790 13.73 38.80 -6.78
CA ILE A 790 13.01 37.71 -7.44
C ILE A 790 12.33 36.88 -6.35
N ALA A 791 11.09 36.48 -6.61
CA ALA A 791 10.38 35.51 -5.80
C ALA A 791 10.36 34.14 -6.50
N ARG A 792 10.43 33.06 -5.73
CA ARG A 792 10.30 31.67 -6.17
C ARG A 792 9.26 30.97 -5.33
N PHE A 793 8.42 30.17 -5.97
CA PHE A 793 7.56 29.19 -5.35
C PHE A 793 7.98 27.82 -5.86
N ASP A 794 8.20 26.85 -4.97
CA ASP A 794 8.68 25.50 -5.31
C ASP A 794 7.59 24.58 -5.88
N GLY A 795 6.35 25.07 -5.96
CA GLY A 795 5.18 24.24 -6.22
C GLY A 795 4.61 23.62 -4.94
N SER A 796 3.55 22.84 -5.10
CA SER A 796 3.02 21.94 -4.05
C SER A 796 2.89 20.49 -4.48
N GLN A 797 3.15 20.22 -5.77
CA GLN A 797 3.20 18.90 -6.38
C GLN A 797 4.37 18.05 -5.82
N GLU A 798 4.12 17.31 -4.74
CA GLU A 798 5.09 16.40 -4.11
C GLU A 798 5.48 15.23 -5.03
N PHE A 799 6.59 15.37 -5.77
CA PHE A 799 7.23 14.28 -6.53
C PHE A 799 8.69 14.07 -6.09
N PRO A 800 8.97 12.95 -5.41
CA PRO A 800 10.20 12.22 -5.72
C PRO A 800 10.01 10.69 -5.71
N GLU A 801 10.67 9.98 -6.64
CA GLU A 801 10.87 8.54 -6.50
C GLU A 801 11.75 8.27 -5.27
N GLY A 802 11.16 7.67 -4.23
CA GLY A 802 11.85 7.41 -2.97
C GLY A 802 11.08 6.41 -2.10
N PRO A 803 11.77 5.74 -1.15
CA PRO A 803 11.27 4.53 -0.48
C PRO A 803 10.07 4.73 0.47
N ASN A 804 9.49 5.93 0.53
CA ASN A 804 8.33 6.27 1.36
C ASN A 804 7.03 6.52 0.56
N GLY A 805 7.09 6.59 -0.78
CA GLY A 805 5.92 6.47 -1.66
C GLY A 805 4.76 7.48 -1.49
N VAL A 806 4.99 8.65 -0.90
CA VAL A 806 3.93 9.67 -0.74
C VAL A 806 3.62 10.33 -2.09
N ARG A 807 2.34 10.33 -2.48
CA ARG A 807 1.84 10.90 -3.75
C ARG A 807 0.55 11.70 -3.49
N PHE A 808 0.57 12.97 -3.90
CA PHE A 808 -0.48 13.99 -4.05
C PHE A 808 -1.64 14.11 -3.05
N TYR A 809 -1.86 15.36 -2.63
CA TYR A 809 -3.12 15.81 -2.04
C TYR A 809 -4.08 16.31 -3.14
N PRO A 810 -5.31 15.80 -3.22
CA PRO A 810 -6.33 16.33 -4.14
C PRO A 810 -6.60 17.83 -3.90
N ASN A 811 -6.74 18.58 -4.98
CA ASN A 811 -6.85 20.04 -5.04
C ASN A 811 -5.61 20.83 -4.59
N ASP A 812 -4.44 20.19 -4.48
CA ASP A 812 -3.17 20.84 -4.14
C ASP A 812 -2.01 20.38 -5.06
N ALA A 813 -2.14 20.68 -6.35
CA ALA A 813 -1.09 20.43 -7.34
C ALA A 813 -0.80 21.73 -8.13
N TYR A 814 0.04 22.58 -7.53
CA TYR A 814 0.47 23.85 -8.11
C TYR A 814 1.91 23.74 -8.62
N MET A 815 2.15 24.22 -9.85
CA MET A 815 3.48 24.24 -10.48
C MET A 815 4.44 25.21 -9.76
N PRO A 816 5.76 24.93 -9.78
CA PRO A 816 6.77 25.91 -9.39
C PRO A 816 6.74 27.12 -10.33
N ALA A 817 7.10 28.28 -9.81
CA ALA A 817 7.23 29.51 -10.59
C ALA A 817 8.29 30.44 -10.02
N PHE A 818 8.83 31.28 -10.90
CA PHE A 818 9.57 32.49 -10.53
C PHE A 818 8.70 33.73 -10.85
N SER A 819 8.87 34.81 -10.09
CA SER A 819 8.40 36.12 -10.53
C SER A 819 9.27 36.63 -11.67
N GLN A 820 8.74 37.56 -12.47
CA GLN A 820 9.60 38.46 -13.24
C GLN A 820 10.55 39.22 -12.29
N PRO A 821 11.76 39.63 -12.72
CA PRO A 821 12.70 40.32 -11.85
C PRO A 821 12.28 41.77 -11.66
N VAL A 822 12.21 42.24 -10.41
CA VAL A 822 11.71 43.59 -10.09
C VAL A 822 12.80 44.43 -9.41
N ILE A 823 12.84 45.73 -9.73
CA ILE A 823 13.80 46.66 -9.12
C ILE A 823 13.34 47.05 -7.70
N TYR A 824 14.27 46.94 -6.75
CA TYR A 824 14.14 47.49 -5.41
C TYR A 824 15.30 48.45 -5.14
N ASN A 825 15.03 49.66 -4.66
CA ASN A 825 16.06 50.69 -4.51
C ASN A 825 16.54 50.81 -3.05
N VAL A 826 17.86 50.69 -2.85
CA VAL A 826 18.49 50.81 -1.53
C VAL A 826 19.00 52.23 -1.32
N THR A 827 18.57 52.86 -0.23
CA THR A 827 19.02 54.20 0.18
C THR A 827 19.76 54.15 1.52
N ALA A 828 20.49 55.21 1.86
CA ALA A 828 21.14 55.36 3.16
C ALA A 828 20.79 56.68 3.84
N ARG A 829 20.57 56.65 5.16
CA ARG A 829 20.60 57.86 6.00
C ARG A 829 22.02 58.37 6.12
N THR A 830 22.21 59.68 6.09
CA THR A 830 23.53 60.33 6.17
C THR A 830 23.71 61.10 7.48
N ALA A 831 24.96 61.46 7.78
CA ALA A 831 25.30 62.40 8.83
C ALA A 831 26.43 63.33 8.35
N ILE A 832 26.42 64.56 8.84
CA ILE A 832 27.45 65.56 8.59
C ILE A 832 28.37 65.62 9.81
N VAL A 833 29.67 65.43 9.59
CA VAL A 833 30.72 65.60 10.60
C VAL A 833 31.51 66.84 10.24
N ILE A 834 31.30 67.95 10.95
CA ILE A 834 32.03 69.20 10.75
C ILE A 834 33.43 69.06 11.36
N ASP A 835 34.47 69.50 10.65
CA ASP A 835 35.82 69.58 11.19
C ASP A 835 35.94 70.84 12.04
N THR A 836 35.83 70.68 13.36
CA THR A 836 35.95 71.79 14.31
C THR A 836 37.35 72.41 14.35
N GLY A 837 38.37 71.76 13.79
CA GLY A 837 39.70 72.34 13.61
C GLY A 837 39.79 73.33 12.44
N SER A 838 38.83 73.30 11.51
CA SER A 838 38.71 74.29 10.42
C SER A 838 38.04 75.60 10.85
N LEU A 839 37.28 75.57 11.94
CA LEU A 839 36.51 76.71 12.43
C LEU A 839 37.40 77.66 13.24
N PRO A 840 37.24 78.99 13.10
CA PRO A 840 37.97 79.95 13.92
C PRO A 840 37.50 79.88 15.38
N GLN A 841 38.45 80.04 16.32
CA GLN A 841 38.15 80.04 17.77
C GLN A 841 37.20 81.16 18.21
N MET A 842 37.14 82.26 17.46
CA MET A 842 36.24 83.38 17.64
C MET A 842 35.71 83.82 16.27
N LEU A 843 34.39 84.02 16.14
CA LEU A 843 33.76 84.32 14.84
C LEU A 843 33.65 85.84 14.65
N VAL A 844 34.75 86.48 14.22
CA VAL A 844 34.83 87.95 14.09
C VAL A 844 34.05 88.44 12.87
N ARG A 845 33.17 89.44 13.03
CA ARG A 845 32.42 90.06 11.91
C ARG A 845 33.37 90.55 10.79
N GLY A 846 33.10 90.14 9.56
CA GLY A 846 33.84 90.50 8.35
C GLY A 846 35.10 89.67 8.05
N ASP A 847 35.63 88.92 9.02
CA ASP A 847 36.77 88.04 8.78
C ASP A 847 36.36 86.85 7.87
N PRO A 848 37.30 86.23 7.13
CA PRO A 848 37.02 85.03 6.35
C PRO A 848 36.76 83.82 7.26
N ILE A 849 35.75 83.02 6.92
CA ILE A 849 35.47 81.72 7.54
C ILE A 849 35.60 80.60 6.52
N THR A 850 36.28 79.53 6.92
CA THR A 850 36.24 78.23 6.25
C THR A 850 35.46 77.25 7.11
N VAL A 851 34.55 76.49 6.51
CA VAL A 851 33.84 75.38 7.14
C VAL A 851 34.15 74.13 6.32
N SER A 852 35.00 73.25 6.84
CA SER A 852 35.19 71.92 6.25
C SER A 852 34.51 70.83 7.10
N GLY A 853 34.36 69.65 6.50
CA GLY A 853 33.76 68.50 7.15
C GLY A 853 33.55 67.35 6.18
N LYS A 854 32.81 66.32 6.60
CA LYS A 854 32.46 65.16 5.77
C LYS A 854 30.98 64.85 5.81
N VAL A 855 30.42 64.42 4.67
CA VAL A 855 29.12 63.74 4.60
C VAL A 855 29.36 62.24 4.54
N LEU A 856 28.81 61.50 5.50
CA LEU A 856 29.06 60.06 5.70
C LEU A 856 27.73 59.29 5.76
N GLU A 857 27.74 58.01 5.34
CA GLU A 857 26.65 57.09 5.61
C GLU A 857 26.47 56.85 7.12
N THR A 858 25.23 56.52 7.52
CA THR A 858 24.92 55.96 8.83
C THR A 858 24.31 54.57 8.68
N TYR A 859 24.39 53.78 9.75
CA TYR A 859 23.78 52.46 9.84
C TYR A 859 23.22 52.27 11.25
N ARG A 860 21.90 52.05 11.37
CA ARG A 860 21.18 51.98 12.66
C ARG A 860 21.56 53.13 13.61
N GLY A 861 21.46 54.36 13.12
CA GLY A 861 21.75 55.60 13.86
C GLY A 861 23.24 55.88 14.14
N LYS A 862 24.17 54.98 13.81
CA LYS A 862 25.62 55.18 14.02
C LYS A 862 26.29 55.59 12.71
N ILE A 863 27.15 56.62 12.77
CA ILE A 863 27.98 57.04 11.64
C ILE A 863 28.93 55.90 11.25
N ILE A 864 29.02 55.60 9.97
CA ILE A 864 30.01 54.67 9.42
C ILE A 864 30.97 55.44 8.50
N ASN A 865 32.26 55.08 8.50
CA ASN A 865 33.27 55.73 7.68
C ASN A 865 33.18 55.29 6.20
N LYS A 866 32.01 55.49 5.58
CA LYS A 866 31.78 55.38 4.14
C LYS A 866 31.27 56.74 3.64
N PRO A 867 32.02 57.43 2.76
CA PRO A 867 31.67 58.78 2.30
C PRO A 867 30.49 58.77 1.32
N VAL A 868 29.80 59.91 1.25
CA VAL A 868 28.69 60.16 0.32
C VAL A 868 29.21 60.94 -0.89
N PRO A 869 29.15 60.39 -2.12
CA PRO A 869 29.53 61.11 -3.34
C PRO A 869 28.42 62.09 -3.79
N ARG A 870 28.81 63.12 -4.57
CA ARG A 870 27.89 64.03 -5.29
C ARG A 870 26.75 64.62 -4.42
N ALA A 871 27.12 65.30 -3.33
CA ALA A 871 26.19 65.89 -2.36
C ALA A 871 26.21 67.43 -2.36
N GLU A 872 25.11 68.12 -2.69
CA GLU A 872 25.07 69.59 -2.49
C GLU A 872 24.99 69.91 -0.99
N VAL A 873 26.04 70.54 -0.45
CA VAL A 873 26.13 70.94 0.96
C VAL A 873 26.10 72.46 1.06
N ARG A 874 25.30 72.99 1.99
CA ARG A 874 25.19 74.43 2.28
C ARG A 874 25.47 74.74 3.73
N ALA A 875 26.13 75.85 3.99
CA ALA A 875 26.37 76.35 5.34
C ALA A 875 25.63 77.66 5.58
N TYR A 876 25.06 77.81 6.77
CA TYR A 876 24.32 78.98 7.21
C TYR A 876 24.75 79.34 8.64
N ILE A 877 24.73 80.62 8.99
CA ILE A 877 24.75 81.06 10.38
C ILE A 877 23.34 81.47 10.78
N LEU A 878 22.86 80.92 11.89
CA LEU A 878 21.57 81.24 12.51
C LEU A 878 21.81 82.10 13.74
N GLN A 879 21.07 83.20 13.89
CA GLN A 879 21.09 84.01 15.10
C GLN A 879 19.70 84.62 15.34
N GLY A 880 19.06 84.21 16.44
CA GLY A 880 17.62 84.46 16.64
C GLY A 880 16.79 83.79 15.54
N THR A 881 15.93 84.55 14.89
CA THR A 881 15.18 84.13 13.69
C THR A 881 15.97 84.35 12.38
N SER A 882 17.04 85.14 12.39
CA SER A 882 17.81 85.48 11.19
C SER A 882 18.68 84.30 10.72
N THR A 883 18.66 84.08 9.40
CA THR A 883 19.45 83.05 8.70
C THR A 883 20.32 83.73 7.64
N TYR A 884 21.63 83.51 7.71
CA TYR A 884 22.61 84.05 6.76
C TYR A 884 23.31 82.89 6.05
N GLU A 885 23.21 82.79 4.72
CA GLU A 885 23.92 81.76 3.94
C GLU A 885 25.41 82.13 3.81
N LEU A 886 26.30 81.24 4.24
CA LEU A 886 27.75 81.38 4.08
C LEU A 886 28.22 80.96 2.68
N GLY A 887 27.51 80.02 2.06
CA GLY A 887 27.80 79.49 0.74
C GLY A 887 27.41 78.02 0.56
N LYS A 888 27.66 77.51 -0.65
CA LYS A 888 27.47 76.11 -1.03
C LYS A 888 28.78 75.45 -1.46
N ALA A 889 28.88 74.14 -1.30
CA ALA A 889 29.90 73.30 -1.89
C ALA A 889 29.24 72.15 -2.68
N GLU A 890 29.80 71.85 -3.84
CA GLU A 890 29.40 70.75 -4.72
C GLU A 890 30.61 69.83 -4.94
N PHE A 891 30.41 68.51 -4.84
CA PHE A 891 31.50 67.54 -4.97
C PHE A 891 31.83 67.27 -6.43
N THR A 892 32.80 68.01 -6.98
CA THR A 892 33.41 67.74 -8.29
C THR A 892 34.38 66.56 -8.22
N SER A 893 33.88 65.35 -7.94
CA SER A 893 34.59 64.09 -8.17
C SER A 893 33.82 63.27 -9.20
N ALA A 894 34.32 63.22 -10.44
CA ALA A 894 33.64 62.54 -11.55
C ALA A 894 33.75 61.00 -11.49
N VAL A 895 34.72 60.48 -10.73
CA VAL A 895 35.05 59.05 -10.63
C VAL A 895 34.32 58.42 -9.44
N GLU A 896 33.71 57.27 -9.69
CA GLU A 896 33.02 56.45 -8.69
C GLU A 896 34.06 55.63 -7.89
N GLY A 897 34.09 55.83 -6.57
CA GLY A 897 35.02 55.17 -5.65
C GLY A 897 36.00 56.09 -4.91
N GLU A 898 36.40 57.23 -5.49
CA GLU A 898 37.41 58.12 -4.89
C GLU A 898 36.86 59.26 -4.01
N SER A 899 35.55 59.50 -4.02
CA SER A 899 34.97 60.65 -3.33
C SER A 899 35.15 60.54 -1.81
N LYS A 900 36.04 61.35 -1.23
CA LYS A 900 36.38 61.34 0.21
C LYS A 900 35.25 61.84 1.13
N GLY A 901 34.12 62.27 0.56
CA GLY A 901 32.98 62.85 1.29
C GLY A 901 33.28 64.20 1.95
N THR A 902 34.49 64.74 1.76
CA THR A 902 34.99 66.01 2.32
C THR A 902 34.47 67.23 1.57
N PHE A 903 33.68 68.08 2.23
CA PHE A 903 33.31 69.40 1.72
C PHE A 903 34.18 70.49 2.37
N THR A 904 34.34 71.61 1.67
CA THR A 904 34.90 72.85 2.19
C THR A 904 34.08 74.01 1.64
N ILE A 905 33.51 74.83 2.52
CA ILE A 905 32.76 76.04 2.17
C ILE A 905 33.56 77.23 2.71
N THR A 906 33.95 78.14 1.83
CA THR A 906 34.58 79.42 2.20
C THR A 906 33.56 80.55 2.07
N GLY A 907 33.59 81.47 3.02
CA GLY A 907 32.75 82.67 3.03
C GLY A 907 33.35 83.76 3.93
N THR A 908 32.61 84.82 4.17
CA THR A 908 32.94 85.84 5.18
C THR A 908 31.92 85.79 6.31
N VAL A 909 32.33 86.12 7.53
CA VAL A 909 31.40 86.21 8.66
C VAL A 909 30.46 87.39 8.42
N PRO A 910 29.14 87.19 8.30
CA PRO A 910 28.19 88.25 7.99
C PRO A 910 28.28 89.39 9.00
N THR A 911 28.56 90.60 8.50
CA THR A 911 28.77 91.80 9.30
C THR A 911 27.52 92.25 10.06
N GLN A 912 26.35 91.81 9.59
CA GLN A 912 25.03 92.06 10.18
C GLN A 912 24.77 91.22 11.45
N LEU A 913 25.61 90.23 11.77
CA LEU A 913 25.50 89.47 13.01
C LEU A 913 25.73 90.38 14.22
N THR A 914 24.95 90.17 15.27
CA THR A 914 25.18 90.76 16.59
C THR A 914 26.25 89.97 17.35
N VAL A 915 27.05 90.67 18.16
CA VAL A 915 27.93 90.03 19.15
C VAL A 915 27.12 89.14 20.11
N GLY A 916 27.62 87.95 20.43
CA GLY A 916 26.88 86.96 21.22
C GLY A 916 26.92 85.57 20.62
N THR A 917 25.99 84.70 21.01
CA THR A 917 25.89 83.34 20.49
C THR A 917 25.26 83.30 19.09
N ALA A 918 25.77 82.43 18.22
CA ALA A 918 25.15 82.05 16.94
C ALA A 918 25.32 80.54 16.70
N VAL A 919 24.60 79.98 15.74
CA VAL A 919 24.68 78.56 15.38
C VAL A 919 25.05 78.41 13.91
N LEU A 920 26.22 77.85 13.64
CA LEU A 920 26.58 77.35 12.33
C LEU A 920 25.74 76.10 12.04
N LYS A 921 24.87 76.16 11.03
CA LYS A 921 24.06 75.06 10.53
C LYS A 921 24.59 74.64 9.15
N VAL A 922 24.98 73.38 9.00
CA VAL A 922 25.38 72.79 7.72
C VAL A 922 24.33 71.76 7.29
N VAL A 923 23.92 71.79 6.02
CA VAL A 923 22.81 70.98 5.49
C VAL A 923 23.23 70.29 4.21
N PHE A 924 22.96 68.98 4.12
CA PHE A 924 22.94 68.20 2.89
C PHE A 924 21.48 67.88 2.58
N ARG A 925 20.98 68.27 1.39
CA ARG A 925 19.56 68.13 1.03
C ARG A 925 19.12 66.69 0.72
N GLY A 926 20.06 65.78 0.46
CA GLY A 926 19.77 64.45 -0.05
C GLY A 926 19.90 64.34 -1.57
N ASN A 927 19.83 63.12 -2.08
CA ASN A 927 19.65 62.75 -3.49
C ASN A 927 18.91 61.39 -3.57
N THR A 928 18.77 60.81 -4.76
CA THR A 928 18.04 59.54 -4.98
C THR A 928 18.55 58.35 -4.16
N ASN A 929 19.84 58.32 -3.81
CA ASN A 929 20.48 57.20 -3.10
C ASN A 929 20.75 57.50 -1.61
N TYR A 930 20.72 58.78 -1.22
CA TYR A 930 21.15 59.26 0.09
C TYR A 930 20.16 60.26 0.67
N LEU A 931 19.57 59.93 1.82
CA LEU A 931 18.66 60.83 2.53
C LEU A 931 19.43 62.01 3.13
N GLY A 932 18.80 63.20 3.13
CA GLY A 932 19.39 64.43 3.65
C GLY A 932 19.71 64.39 5.15
N SER A 933 20.59 65.29 5.59
CA SER A 933 20.98 65.45 6.99
C SER A 933 21.46 66.88 7.28
N GLU A 934 21.44 67.26 8.55
CA GLU A 934 22.02 68.53 9.02
C GLU A 934 22.91 68.32 10.25
N ALA A 935 23.89 69.20 10.41
CA ALA A 935 24.70 69.34 11.61
C ALA A 935 24.66 70.79 12.11
N ARG A 936 24.80 70.98 13.42
CA ARG A 936 24.79 72.29 14.07
C ARG A 936 25.96 72.42 15.04
N VAL A 937 26.66 73.54 15.00
CA VAL A 937 27.74 73.90 15.93
C VAL A 937 27.42 75.27 16.52
N THR A 938 27.45 75.39 17.85
CA THR A 938 27.27 76.68 18.54
C THR A 938 28.61 77.42 18.53
N MET A 939 28.59 78.71 18.18
CA MET A 939 29.77 79.57 18.08
C MET A 939 29.51 80.91 18.78
N GLU A 940 30.56 81.59 19.22
CA GLU A 940 30.45 82.99 19.67
C GLU A 940 30.89 83.94 18.55
N VAL A 941 30.03 84.90 18.23
CA VAL A 941 30.28 86.04 17.34
C VAL A 941 31.03 87.11 18.11
N TRP A 942 32.17 87.53 17.56
CA TRP A 942 33.05 88.56 18.12
C TRP A 942 33.15 89.77 17.19
N SER A 943 33.66 90.87 17.72
CA SER A 943 33.95 92.10 16.99
C SER A 943 35.40 92.50 17.13
N ALA A 944 35.97 93.03 16.04
CA ALA A 944 37.18 93.83 16.10
C ALA A 944 36.88 95.19 16.74
N THR A 945 37.92 95.85 17.27
CA THR A 945 37.80 97.15 17.95
C THR A 945 38.81 98.14 17.40
N VAL A 946 38.58 99.42 17.68
CA VAL A 946 39.48 100.52 17.34
C VAL A 946 39.46 101.56 18.47
N ILE A 947 40.59 102.21 18.72
CA ILE A 947 40.74 103.24 19.75
C ILE A 947 40.89 104.59 19.05
N GLU A 948 40.01 105.52 19.40
CA GLU A 948 40.11 106.93 19.00
C GLU A 948 40.60 107.74 20.21
N ILE A 949 41.69 108.51 20.06
CA ILE A 949 42.09 109.50 21.06
C ILE A 949 41.26 110.78 20.78
N LEU A 950 40.51 111.24 21.77
CA LEU A 950 39.55 112.36 21.64
C LEU A 950 40.03 113.66 22.27
N GLU A 951 40.85 113.53 23.31
CA GLU A 951 41.45 114.61 24.08
C GLU A 951 42.86 114.11 24.39
N LYS A 952 43.85 114.90 24.02
CA LYS A 952 45.26 114.74 24.36
C LYS A 952 45.78 116.15 24.69
N PRO A 953 47.00 116.31 25.22
CA PRO A 953 47.62 117.63 25.33
C PRO A 953 47.67 118.30 23.96
N ASP A 954 47.50 119.62 23.92
CA ASP A 954 47.58 120.37 22.67
C ASP A 954 49.02 120.37 22.13
N ASP A 955 49.15 120.40 20.81
CA ASP A 955 50.35 120.80 20.09
C ASP A 955 50.44 122.34 20.17
N ARG A 956 51.51 122.91 20.72
CA ARG A 956 51.62 124.37 20.94
C ARG A 956 52.68 125.06 20.09
N ASP A 957 53.67 124.34 19.59
CA ASP A 957 54.66 124.88 18.64
C ASP A 957 54.38 124.47 17.17
N ASP A 958 53.33 123.67 16.93
CA ASP A 958 52.82 123.23 15.62
C ASP A 958 53.77 122.24 14.90
N ASP A 959 54.53 121.43 15.67
CA ASP A 959 55.49 120.43 15.15
C ASP A 959 54.84 119.10 14.71
N GLY A 960 53.59 118.85 15.11
CA GLY A 960 52.81 117.64 14.82
C GLY A 960 52.78 116.59 15.94
N LEU A 961 53.42 116.85 17.08
CA LEU A 961 53.42 116.00 18.27
C LEU A 961 52.34 116.48 19.27
N PHE A 962 52.53 116.29 20.57
CA PHE A 962 51.65 116.84 21.61
C PHE A 962 52.50 117.27 22.80
N ASP A 963 52.18 118.42 23.40
CA ASP A 963 53.09 119.04 24.35
C ASP A 963 52.62 118.86 25.80
N ILE A 964 53.53 118.36 26.64
CA ILE A 964 53.29 118.24 28.07
C ILE A 964 54.32 119.11 28.81
N TYR A 965 53.87 120.24 29.34
CA TYR A 965 54.67 121.12 30.18
C TYR A 965 54.67 120.59 31.62
N GLN A 966 55.86 120.32 32.17
CA GLN A 966 56.04 119.58 33.43
C GLN A 966 55.27 120.18 34.62
N ASP A 967 55.27 121.50 34.75
CA ASP A 967 54.71 122.22 35.90
C ASP A 967 53.24 122.62 35.73
N GLU A 968 52.70 122.56 34.51
CA GLU A 968 51.30 122.84 34.27
C GLU A 968 50.39 121.73 34.81
N ILE A 969 50.90 120.50 34.97
CA ILE A 969 50.16 119.31 35.45
C ILE A 969 49.80 119.46 36.94
N THR A 970 48.73 120.19 37.22
CA THR A 970 48.35 120.66 38.56
C THR A 970 46.95 120.18 38.95
N PRO A 971 46.55 120.30 40.24
CA PRO A 971 45.16 120.10 40.64
C PRO A 971 44.18 121.06 39.95
N GLU A 972 44.65 122.28 39.66
CA GLU A 972 43.90 123.35 38.99
C GLU A 972 43.85 123.16 37.46
N ASN A 973 44.94 122.71 36.84
CA ASN A 973 45.04 122.39 35.41
C ASN A 973 45.51 120.93 35.21
N PRO A 974 44.62 119.93 35.38
CA PRO A 974 45.01 118.52 35.26
C PRO A 974 45.20 118.12 33.80
N MET A 975 46.33 117.50 33.47
CA MET A 975 46.55 116.91 32.15
C MET A 975 45.50 115.82 31.89
N ARG A 976 44.84 115.89 30.73
CA ARG A 976 43.77 114.96 30.33
C ARG A 976 44.14 114.21 29.08
N ILE A 977 43.92 112.90 29.13
CA ILE A 977 43.90 112.04 27.95
C ILE A 977 42.55 111.31 27.96
N THR A 978 41.61 111.71 27.11
CA THR A 978 40.34 111.01 26.89
C THR A 978 40.43 110.17 25.63
N VAL A 979 40.18 108.88 25.78
CA VAL A 979 40.15 107.92 24.67
C VAL A 979 38.77 107.29 24.56
N LYS A 980 38.39 106.88 23.37
CA LYS A 980 37.13 106.19 23.08
C LYS A 980 37.39 104.86 22.40
N VAL A 981 36.93 103.77 23.01
CA VAL A 981 36.95 102.44 22.39
C VAL A 981 35.66 102.25 21.60
N LEU A 982 35.82 101.97 20.31
CA LEU A 982 34.75 101.74 19.36
C LEU A 982 34.81 100.32 18.80
N GLU A 983 33.65 99.78 18.46
CA GLU A 983 33.54 98.62 17.60
C GLU A 983 34.00 98.96 16.17
N ARG A 984 34.86 98.13 15.59
CA ARG A 984 35.31 98.26 14.20
C ARG A 984 34.35 97.51 13.28
N ASN A 985 33.20 98.11 12.99
CA ASN A 985 32.23 97.55 12.04
C ASN A 985 32.77 97.66 10.58
N PRO A 986 32.94 96.56 9.83
CA PRO A 986 33.58 96.60 8.51
C PRO A 986 32.77 97.23 7.35
N VAL A 987 31.48 97.51 7.53
CA VAL A 987 30.56 97.74 6.39
C VAL A 987 30.68 99.11 5.73
N GLU A 988 31.02 100.17 6.48
CA GLU A 988 31.05 101.53 5.94
C GLU A 988 32.26 102.33 6.43
N ILE A 989 33.16 102.66 5.50
CA ILE A 989 34.21 103.66 5.72
C ILE A 989 33.53 105.02 5.91
N GLY A 990 33.57 105.55 7.13
CA GLY A 990 33.07 106.90 7.46
C GLY A 990 32.08 106.98 8.63
N LYS A 991 31.43 105.88 9.04
CA LYS A 991 30.61 105.85 10.26
C LYS A 991 31.44 105.40 11.46
N LYS A 992 31.49 106.22 12.51
CA LYS A 992 32.05 105.83 13.82
C LYS A 992 31.21 104.68 14.40
N GLY A 993 31.86 103.57 14.75
CA GLY A 993 31.18 102.38 15.27
C GLY A 993 30.56 102.55 16.65
N GLN A 994 29.91 101.50 17.15
CA GLN A 994 29.25 101.55 18.46
C GLN A 994 30.29 101.69 19.60
N PRO A 995 30.00 102.48 20.65
CA PRO A 995 30.87 102.61 21.80
C PRO A 995 30.92 101.33 22.64
N ILE A 996 32.12 100.91 23.04
CA ILE A 996 32.31 99.70 23.86
C ILE A 996 32.38 100.11 25.33
N ALA A 997 31.29 99.89 26.07
CA ALA A 997 31.14 100.32 27.47
C ALA A 997 31.75 99.33 28.48
N TYR A 998 32.24 99.86 29.60
CA TYR A 998 32.83 99.12 30.73
C TYR A 998 34.05 98.25 30.38
N GLY A 999 34.67 98.50 29.23
CA GLY A 999 35.86 97.82 28.74
C GLY A 999 37.14 98.34 29.41
N LYS A 1000 38.06 97.44 29.77
CA LYS A 1000 39.33 97.78 30.43
C LYS A 1000 40.31 98.42 29.45
N VAL A 1001 40.75 99.64 29.73
CA VAL A 1001 41.76 100.37 28.96
C VAL A 1001 42.97 100.67 29.85
N ILE A 1002 44.16 100.44 29.30
CA ILE A 1002 45.43 100.77 29.91
C ILE A 1002 46.04 101.91 29.10
N LEU A 1003 46.41 103.00 29.77
CA LEU A 1003 47.27 104.05 29.22
C LEU A 1003 48.66 103.88 29.82
N GLN A 1004 49.66 103.76 28.95
CA GLN A 1004 51.07 103.79 29.33
C GLN A 1004 51.70 105.06 28.75
N ILE A 1005 52.33 105.86 29.60
CA ILE A 1005 53.11 107.03 29.22
C ILE A 1005 54.58 106.72 29.49
N THR A 1006 55.39 106.67 28.44
CA THR A 1006 56.82 106.33 28.51
C THR A 1006 57.65 107.58 28.27
N TYR A 1007 58.55 107.88 29.20
CA TYR A 1007 59.50 109.00 29.16
C TYR A 1007 60.90 108.46 29.42
N GLN A 1008 61.77 108.49 28.41
CA GLN A 1008 63.08 107.82 28.42
C GLN A 1008 62.95 106.34 28.86
N SER A 1009 63.42 106.00 30.06
CA SER A 1009 63.31 104.65 30.68
C SER A 1009 62.17 104.51 31.70
N LEU A 1010 61.49 105.59 32.06
CA LEU A 1010 60.41 105.62 33.04
C LEU A 1010 59.05 105.36 32.37
N VAL A 1011 58.16 104.64 33.06
CA VAL A 1011 56.83 104.29 32.55
C VAL A 1011 55.75 104.53 33.61
N ASN A 1012 54.83 105.46 33.30
CA ASN A 1012 53.57 105.60 34.02
C ASN A 1012 52.53 104.67 33.39
N THR A 1013 51.97 103.71 34.13
CA THR A 1013 50.91 102.82 33.65
C THR A 1013 49.65 103.04 34.47
N THR A 1014 48.62 103.62 33.85
CA THR A 1014 47.31 103.83 34.47
C THR A 1014 46.24 102.96 33.83
N VAL A 1015 45.24 102.56 34.64
CA VAL A 1015 44.12 101.72 34.20
C VAL A 1015 42.81 102.45 34.45
N ARG A 1016 41.92 102.39 33.46
CA ARG A 1016 40.54 102.86 33.53
C ARG A 1016 39.59 101.85 32.87
N TYR A 1017 38.31 102.07 33.05
CA TYR A 1017 37.25 101.38 32.33
C TYR A 1017 36.44 102.42 31.57
N THR A 1018 35.94 102.06 30.38
CA THR A 1018 35.09 102.95 29.60
C THR A 1018 33.71 103.16 30.24
N ASP A 1019 33.14 104.33 30.04
CA ASP A 1019 31.77 104.68 30.43
C ASP A 1019 30.73 104.09 29.46
N SER A 1020 29.44 104.41 29.67
CA SER A 1020 28.34 104.00 28.77
C SER A 1020 28.48 104.52 27.32
N GLN A 1021 29.34 105.50 27.08
CA GLN A 1021 29.64 106.10 25.78
C GLN A 1021 30.99 105.63 25.23
N GLY A 1022 31.57 104.57 25.81
CA GLY A 1022 32.83 103.96 25.36
C GLY A 1022 34.05 104.83 25.62
N ARG A 1023 33.94 105.89 26.42
CA ARG A 1023 35.01 106.84 26.73
C ARG A 1023 35.65 106.53 28.08
N CYS A 1024 36.96 106.71 28.20
CA CYS A 1024 37.60 106.85 29.51
C CYS A 1024 38.62 107.98 29.49
N THR A 1025 38.57 108.81 30.54
CA THR A 1025 39.51 109.91 30.76
C THR A 1025 40.55 109.53 31.81
N PHE A 1026 41.81 109.68 31.45
CA PHE A 1026 42.95 109.64 32.34
C PHE A 1026 43.27 111.08 32.73
N ASN A 1027 42.96 111.45 33.98
CA ASN A 1027 43.27 112.75 34.56
C ASN A 1027 44.51 112.63 35.45
N PHE A 1028 45.48 113.52 35.27
CA PHE A 1028 46.69 113.62 36.08
C PHE A 1028 46.75 115.02 36.71
N THR A 1029 46.67 115.08 38.04
CA THR A 1029 46.60 116.33 38.84
C THR A 1029 47.95 116.71 39.47
N SER A 1030 49.02 116.08 39.01
CA SER A 1030 50.40 116.25 39.47
C SER A 1030 51.34 115.65 38.43
N ASN A 1031 52.59 116.14 38.39
CA ASN A 1031 53.70 115.60 37.61
C ASN A 1031 53.68 114.06 37.54
N LEU A 1032 53.94 113.52 36.35
CA LEU A 1032 53.91 112.08 36.10
C LEU A 1032 54.98 111.37 36.95
N ARG A 1033 54.69 110.13 37.38
CA ARG A 1033 55.61 109.27 38.12
C ARG A 1033 55.68 107.89 37.51
N ASP A 1034 56.86 107.29 37.55
CA ASP A 1034 57.05 105.88 37.22
C ASP A 1034 56.21 105.00 38.15
N THR A 1035 55.47 104.05 37.58
CA THR A 1035 54.52 103.22 38.34
C THR A 1035 55.18 102.06 39.09
N THR A 1036 56.45 101.76 38.80
CA THR A 1036 57.25 100.71 39.45
C THR A 1036 58.08 101.27 40.60
N TYR A 1037 58.69 102.45 40.40
CA TYR A 1037 59.69 103.03 41.31
C TYR A 1037 59.25 104.36 41.97
N GLY A 1038 58.17 105.00 41.52
CA GLY A 1038 57.68 106.28 42.06
C GLY A 1038 58.49 107.52 41.64
N THR A 1039 59.58 107.32 40.89
CA THR A 1039 60.43 108.38 40.33
C THR A 1039 59.61 109.37 39.51
N GLU A 1040 59.83 110.66 39.73
CA GLU A 1040 59.12 111.73 39.04
C GLU A 1040 59.67 111.95 37.62
N PHE A 1041 58.81 112.26 36.67
CA PHE A 1041 59.19 112.62 35.31
C PHE A 1041 59.69 114.07 35.33
N THR A 1042 60.99 114.28 35.19
CA THR A 1042 61.61 115.62 35.20
C THR A 1042 62.35 115.89 33.90
N ALA A 1043 62.03 117.01 33.25
CA ALA A 1043 62.75 117.56 32.11
C ALA A 1043 63.66 118.71 32.53
N THR A 1044 64.83 118.80 31.90
CA THR A 1044 65.69 120.00 31.89
C THR A 1044 65.82 120.60 30.49
N GLU A 1045 65.37 119.86 29.47
CA GLU A 1045 65.37 120.17 28.05
C GLU A 1045 64.22 119.39 27.39
N ASP A 1046 63.73 119.88 26.25
CA ASP A 1046 62.56 119.33 25.57
C ASP A 1046 62.84 117.89 25.09
N THR A 1047 62.08 116.93 25.63
CA THR A 1047 62.41 115.50 25.55
C THR A 1047 61.22 114.67 25.06
N PRO A 1048 61.39 113.74 24.09
CA PRO A 1048 60.30 112.92 23.58
C PRO A 1048 59.61 112.06 24.66
N ILE A 1049 58.27 112.06 24.63
CA ILE A 1049 57.39 111.28 25.49
C ILE A 1049 56.38 110.50 24.62
N LYS A 1050 56.03 109.27 24.98
CA LYS A 1050 55.13 108.43 24.18
C LYS A 1050 53.91 108.00 24.97
N ILE A 1051 52.71 108.17 24.40
CA ILE A 1051 51.49 107.56 24.92
C ILE A 1051 51.13 106.29 24.14
N ASN A 1052 50.77 105.24 24.88
CA ASN A 1052 50.35 103.96 24.33
C ASN A 1052 49.07 103.50 25.04
N VAL A 1053 48.01 103.34 24.26
CA VAL A 1053 46.66 103.04 24.74
C VAL A 1053 46.29 101.63 24.30
N THR A 1054 46.11 100.72 25.26
CA THR A 1054 45.72 99.33 24.98
C THR A 1054 44.35 99.04 25.60
N PHE A 1055 43.38 98.70 24.75
CA PHE A 1055 42.13 98.07 25.15
C PHE A 1055 42.39 96.56 25.30
N VAL A 1056 42.19 96.03 26.50
CA VAL A 1056 42.60 94.66 26.88
C VAL A 1056 41.65 93.57 26.35
N GLY A 1057 40.65 93.96 25.54
CA GLY A 1057 39.55 93.10 25.15
C GLY A 1057 38.53 92.91 26.29
N MET A 1058 37.36 92.39 25.93
CA MET A 1058 36.34 91.87 26.87
C MET A 1058 35.48 90.84 26.14
N LYS A 1059 34.47 90.24 26.79
CA LYS A 1059 33.65 89.23 26.14
C LYS A 1059 33.02 89.79 24.84
N TYR A 1060 33.21 89.07 23.74
CA TYR A 1060 32.79 89.42 22.37
C TYR A 1060 33.54 90.57 21.69
N TYR A 1061 34.50 91.23 22.34
CA TYR A 1061 35.26 92.35 21.76
C TYR A 1061 36.76 92.11 21.87
N ARG A 1062 37.43 92.01 20.72
CA ARG A 1062 38.87 91.76 20.62
C ARG A 1062 39.69 92.90 21.25
N GLU A 1063 40.90 92.60 21.69
CA GLU A 1063 41.87 93.62 22.07
C GLU A 1063 42.26 94.56 20.90
N SER A 1064 42.71 95.77 21.22
CA SER A 1064 43.28 96.72 20.26
C SER A 1064 44.24 97.68 20.94
N GLN A 1065 45.16 98.28 20.17
CA GLN A 1065 46.18 99.20 20.67
C GLN A 1065 46.37 100.38 19.71
N GLN A 1066 46.63 101.56 20.24
CA GLN A 1066 46.92 102.81 19.52
C GLN A 1066 48.02 103.57 20.27
N SER A 1067 48.94 104.22 19.56
CA SER A 1067 50.03 104.98 20.21
C SER A 1067 50.39 106.25 19.44
N GLU A 1068 50.65 107.33 20.18
CA GLU A 1068 51.10 108.63 19.66
C GLU A 1068 52.35 109.10 20.42
N THR A 1069 53.08 110.05 19.84
CA THR A 1069 54.32 110.61 20.41
C THR A 1069 54.17 112.12 20.61
N GLY A 1070 54.86 112.64 21.62
CA GLY A 1070 54.75 113.99 22.17
C GLY A 1070 56.10 114.52 22.65
N THR A 1071 56.11 115.75 23.13
CA THR A 1071 57.27 116.44 23.73
C THR A 1071 56.99 116.77 25.20
N TYR A 1072 58.01 116.68 26.06
CA TYR A 1072 57.92 116.99 27.49
C TYR A 1072 58.85 118.17 27.84
N HIS A 1073 58.27 119.26 28.31
CA HIS A 1073 58.91 120.58 28.44
C HIS A 1073 59.14 121.02 29.91
N PRO A 1074 60.12 121.89 30.19
CA PRO A 1074 60.42 122.41 31.54
C PRO A 1074 59.52 123.60 32.01
N PRO A 1075 59.61 124.01 33.31
CA PRO A 1075 58.64 124.93 33.96
C PRO A 1075 58.59 126.43 33.59
N ILE A 1076 57.43 127.09 33.82
CA ILE A 1076 57.12 128.53 33.54
C ILE A 1076 56.30 129.21 34.68
N PRO A 1077 56.72 130.36 35.27
CA PRO A 1077 56.15 130.90 36.52
C PRO A 1077 54.82 131.74 36.44
N PRO A 1078 53.83 131.60 37.38
CA PRO A 1078 52.46 132.16 37.25
C PRO A 1078 51.96 133.23 38.30
N PRO A 1079 50.74 133.83 38.17
CA PRO A 1079 50.18 134.81 39.14
C PRO A 1079 48.70 134.64 39.67
N LYS A 1080 48.54 134.28 40.96
CA LYS A 1080 47.60 134.76 42.04
C LYS A 1080 46.03 134.82 41.93
N THR A 1081 45.36 133.75 42.42
CA THR A 1081 44.31 133.62 43.51
C THR A 1081 43.20 134.66 43.86
N VAL A 1082 41.94 134.19 44.08
CA VAL A 1082 41.08 134.36 45.32
C VAL A 1082 39.83 133.40 45.36
N PRO A 1083 39.19 133.09 46.54
CA PRO A 1083 38.25 131.93 46.72
C PRO A 1083 36.82 132.22 47.29
N ARG A 1084 35.94 131.18 47.44
CA ARG A 1084 34.69 131.21 48.25
C ARG A 1084 34.17 129.82 48.72
N VAL A 1085 33.32 129.75 49.76
CA VAL A 1085 32.83 128.51 50.46
C VAL A 1085 31.32 128.62 50.89
N GLY A 1086 30.57 127.51 51.00
CA GLY A 1086 29.19 127.45 51.55
C GLY A 1086 28.63 126.01 51.82
N PRO A 1087 27.53 125.80 52.62
CA PRO A 1087 27.32 124.55 53.39
C PRO A 1087 26.00 123.72 53.20
N PHE A 1088 25.87 122.61 53.96
CA PHE A 1088 24.82 121.54 53.95
C PHE A 1088 23.49 121.85 54.69
N THR A 1089 22.37 121.15 54.35
CA THR A 1089 21.18 120.97 55.23
C THR A 1089 20.29 119.69 54.99
N LEU A 1090 19.62 119.27 56.09
CA LEU A 1090 18.27 118.64 56.22
C LEU A 1090 17.84 117.29 55.59
N LYS A 1091 18.44 116.71 54.55
CA LYS A 1091 17.80 115.57 53.84
C LYS A 1091 17.66 114.21 54.57
N GLN A 1092 18.33 113.98 55.70
CA GLN A 1092 18.51 112.61 56.24
C GLN A 1092 17.33 112.01 57.03
N PHE A 1093 16.46 112.81 57.66
CA PHE A 1093 15.37 112.27 58.51
C PHE A 1093 14.19 111.66 57.72
N LEU A 1094 13.93 112.12 56.50
CA LEU A 1094 12.82 111.62 55.67
C LEU A 1094 13.02 110.18 55.17
N LEU A 1095 14.28 109.75 55.00
CA LEU A 1095 14.62 108.42 54.48
C LEU A 1095 14.18 107.28 55.42
N LEU A 1096 14.29 107.52 56.74
CA LEU A 1096 14.11 106.47 57.75
C LEU A 1096 12.63 106.07 57.90
N LEU A 1097 11.70 107.02 57.73
CA LEU A 1097 10.25 106.75 57.78
C LEU A 1097 9.77 105.92 56.58
N VAL A 1098 10.34 106.15 55.38
CA VAL A 1098 10.03 105.35 54.17
C VAL A 1098 10.48 103.90 54.33
N ILE A 1099 11.65 103.67 54.92
CA ILE A 1099 12.19 102.31 55.15
C ILE A 1099 11.26 101.48 56.05
N ILE A 1100 10.68 102.07 57.10
CA ILE A 1100 9.76 101.37 58.01
C ILE A 1100 8.48 100.93 57.28
N VAL A 1101 7.92 101.79 56.41
CA VAL A 1101 6.73 101.44 55.61
C VAL A 1101 7.03 100.31 54.60
N VAL A 1102 8.21 100.33 53.97
CA VAL A 1102 8.65 99.26 53.05
C VAL A 1102 8.82 97.92 53.79
N ILE A 1103 9.38 97.92 55.00
CA ILE A 1103 9.51 96.71 55.83
C ILE A 1103 8.13 96.15 56.21
N ALA A 1104 7.16 97.02 56.55
CA ALA A 1104 5.79 96.61 56.86
C ALA A 1104 5.09 95.96 55.64
N LEU A 1105 5.21 96.53 54.44
CA LEU A 1105 4.68 95.89 53.21
C LEU A 1105 5.37 94.54 52.93
N MET A 1106 6.69 94.46 53.10
CA MET A 1106 7.44 93.21 52.89
C MET A 1106 6.98 92.09 53.83
N ALA A 1107 6.67 92.40 55.09
CA ALA A 1107 6.12 91.43 56.04
C ALA A 1107 4.72 90.92 55.62
N ILE A 1108 3.85 91.80 55.13
CA ILE A 1108 2.51 91.44 54.63
C ILE A 1108 2.61 90.56 53.37
N ILE A 1109 3.51 90.91 52.44
CA ILE A 1109 3.75 90.13 51.21
C ILE A 1109 4.33 88.74 51.55
N ALA A 1110 5.24 88.65 52.52
CA ALA A 1110 5.79 87.37 52.98
C ALA A 1110 4.72 86.47 53.62
N ALA A 1111 3.83 87.05 54.44
CA ALA A 1111 2.70 86.32 55.02
C ALA A 1111 1.75 85.78 53.94
N TYR A 1112 1.45 86.59 52.91
CA TYR A 1112 0.59 86.19 51.80
C TYR A 1112 1.19 85.02 50.98
N ARG A 1113 2.50 85.08 50.67
CA ARG A 1113 3.21 84.01 49.96
C ARG A 1113 3.22 82.70 50.75
N LYS A 1114 3.47 82.76 52.06
CA LYS A 1114 3.47 81.57 52.94
C LYS A 1114 2.08 80.90 53.01
N PHE A 1115 1.00 81.67 52.87
CA PHE A 1115 -0.37 81.14 52.86
C PHE A 1115 -0.70 80.31 51.61
N GLU A 1116 -0.11 80.63 50.45
CA GLU A 1116 -0.30 79.85 49.21
C GLU A 1116 0.32 78.45 49.29
N GLU A 1117 1.52 78.32 49.83
CA GLU A 1117 2.28 77.06 49.85
C GLU A 1117 1.59 75.99 50.69
N GLU A 1118 1.01 76.38 51.82
CA GLU A 1118 0.21 75.49 52.66
C GLU A 1118 -1.10 75.06 51.97
N LEU A 1119 -1.76 75.95 51.22
CA LEU A 1119 -2.95 75.62 50.44
C LEU A 1119 -2.65 74.58 49.34
N LYS A 1120 -1.53 74.74 48.62
CA LYS A 1120 -1.07 73.83 47.57
C LYS A 1120 -0.82 72.41 48.13
N ARG A 1121 -0.08 72.29 49.24
CA ARG A 1121 0.17 70.97 49.90
C ARG A 1121 -1.10 70.32 50.47
N ARG A 1122 -2.04 71.10 51.04
CA ARG A 1122 -3.27 70.56 51.67
C ARG A 1122 -4.29 69.99 50.67
N GLN A 1123 -4.34 70.48 49.43
CA GLN A 1123 -5.26 69.93 48.42
C GLN A 1123 -4.71 68.65 47.76
N LEU A 1124 -3.42 68.59 47.42
CA LEU A 1124 -2.80 67.40 46.83
C LEU A 1124 -2.92 66.17 47.76
N LYS A 1125 -2.66 66.35 49.06
CA LYS A 1125 -2.81 65.27 50.08
C LYS A 1125 -4.26 64.83 50.30
N ARG A 1126 -5.26 65.62 49.91
CA ARG A 1126 -6.68 65.19 49.89
C ARG A 1126 -7.04 64.43 48.61
N LEU A 1127 -6.43 64.75 47.47
CA LEU A 1127 -6.72 64.13 46.17
C LEU A 1127 -6.15 62.71 46.08
N LEU A 1128 -4.90 62.52 46.50
CA LEU A 1128 -4.26 61.19 46.58
C LEU A 1128 -5.03 60.26 47.54
N ARG A 1129 -5.26 60.70 48.78
CA ARG A 1129 -5.94 59.91 49.82
C ARG A 1129 -7.36 59.49 49.42
N LYS A 1130 -8.13 60.40 48.80
CA LYS A 1130 -9.49 60.13 48.27
C LYS A 1130 -9.49 59.16 47.05
N SER A 1131 -8.33 58.82 46.51
CA SER A 1131 -8.18 57.80 45.45
C SER A 1131 -7.77 56.46 46.04
N THR A 1132 -6.85 56.44 47.01
CA THR A 1132 -6.48 55.24 47.80
C THR A 1132 -7.71 54.60 48.44
N ASP A 1133 -8.57 55.38 49.10
CA ASP A 1133 -9.79 54.88 49.77
C ASP A 1133 -10.77 54.19 48.81
N ARG A 1134 -10.78 54.56 47.50
CA ARG A 1134 -11.66 53.95 46.49
C ARG A 1134 -11.05 52.72 45.84
N LEU A 1135 -9.73 52.75 45.59
CA LEU A 1135 -8.96 51.59 45.16
C LEU A 1135 -9.06 50.41 46.16
N ILE A 1136 -9.35 50.70 47.43
CA ILE A 1136 -9.60 49.69 48.48
C ILE A 1136 -11.00 49.05 48.40
N VAL A 1137 -12.00 49.71 47.81
CA VAL A 1137 -13.43 49.31 47.93
C VAL A 1137 -14.12 48.92 46.60
N GLY A 1138 -13.66 49.42 45.45
CA GLY A 1138 -14.33 49.24 44.15
C GLY A 1138 -13.90 48.01 43.33
N SER A 1139 -14.86 47.30 42.71
CA SER A 1139 -14.63 46.07 41.93
C SER A 1139 -14.30 46.27 40.43
N ARG A 1140 -13.88 47.47 40.00
CA ARG A 1140 -13.52 47.78 38.60
C ARG A 1140 -12.25 48.64 38.50
N TYR A 1141 -11.09 48.01 38.68
CA TYR A 1141 -9.80 48.70 38.88
C TYR A 1141 -9.39 49.66 37.73
N LYS A 1142 -9.56 49.27 36.45
CA LYS A 1142 -9.19 50.11 35.27
C LYS A 1142 -9.89 51.47 35.26
N ALA A 1143 -11.12 51.56 35.76
CA ALA A 1143 -11.89 52.81 35.77
C ALA A 1143 -11.35 53.82 36.80
N GLU A 1144 -10.92 53.37 37.97
CA GLU A 1144 -10.53 54.28 39.05
C GLU A 1144 -9.11 54.82 38.89
N ILE A 1145 -8.21 54.04 38.27
CA ILE A 1145 -6.89 54.50 37.83
C ILE A 1145 -7.04 55.61 36.77
N PHE A 1146 -7.97 55.46 35.82
CA PHE A 1146 -8.25 56.50 34.81
C PHE A 1146 -8.93 57.75 35.40
N ASN A 1147 -9.67 57.62 36.50
CA ASN A 1147 -10.19 58.76 37.25
C ASN A 1147 -9.07 59.54 37.98
N LEU A 1148 -8.11 58.83 38.58
CA LEU A 1148 -6.93 59.45 39.20
C LEU A 1148 -6.11 60.27 38.17
N TYR A 1149 -5.89 59.72 36.97
CA TYR A 1149 -5.26 60.46 35.85
C TYR A 1149 -6.00 61.79 35.56
N LYS A 1150 -7.32 61.73 35.32
CA LYS A 1150 -8.14 62.91 35.00
C LYS A 1150 -8.11 63.99 36.08
N ASP A 1151 -8.14 63.60 37.36
CA ASP A 1151 -8.11 64.56 38.46
C ASP A 1151 -6.70 65.13 38.69
N LEU A 1152 -5.62 64.38 38.38
CA LEU A 1152 -4.26 64.91 38.34
C LEU A 1152 -4.06 65.94 37.23
N THR A 1153 -4.55 65.67 35.99
CA THR A 1153 -4.45 66.64 34.88
C THR A 1153 -5.22 67.94 35.19
N LYS A 1154 -6.38 67.85 35.85
CA LYS A 1154 -7.12 69.04 36.34
C LYS A 1154 -6.32 69.82 37.38
N TRP A 1155 -5.62 69.14 38.30
CA TRP A 1155 -4.80 69.77 39.33
C TRP A 1155 -3.61 70.52 38.71
N LEU A 1156 -2.86 69.87 37.82
CA LEU A 1156 -1.72 70.47 37.10
C LEU A 1156 -2.16 71.72 36.31
N LYS A 1157 -3.27 71.62 35.56
CA LYS A 1157 -3.83 72.77 34.82
C LYS A 1157 -4.29 73.90 35.74
N ARG A 1158 -4.89 73.60 36.90
CA ARG A 1158 -5.33 74.61 37.89
C ARG A 1158 -4.16 75.39 38.50
N TYR A 1159 -2.99 74.76 38.67
CA TYR A 1159 -1.82 75.37 39.31
C TYR A 1159 -0.73 75.83 38.33
N GLY A 1160 -1.02 75.90 37.03
CA GLY A 1160 -0.16 76.51 36.02
C GLY A 1160 0.89 75.58 35.38
N TYR A 1161 0.98 74.33 35.81
CA TYR A 1161 1.93 73.34 35.27
C TYR A 1161 1.53 72.79 33.88
N LEU A 1162 0.34 73.11 33.38
CA LEU A 1162 -0.16 72.70 32.06
C LEU A 1162 -0.98 73.82 31.40
N ARG A 1163 -0.50 74.34 30.26
CA ARG A 1163 -1.09 75.52 29.56
C ARG A 1163 -2.33 75.19 28.70
N ARG A 1164 -2.45 73.94 28.23
CA ARG A 1164 -3.62 73.38 27.51
C ARG A 1164 -4.04 72.04 28.12
N LYS A 1165 -4.88 71.24 27.46
CA LYS A 1165 -4.93 69.79 27.75
C LYS A 1165 -3.59 69.21 27.27
N ALA A 1166 -3.09 68.14 27.91
CA ALA A 1166 -2.00 67.36 27.35
C ALA A 1166 -2.59 66.43 26.30
N ASP A 1167 -2.12 66.53 25.06
CA ASP A 1167 -2.61 65.69 23.96
C ASP A 1167 -1.78 64.40 23.88
N THR A 1168 -0.49 64.46 24.22
CA THR A 1168 0.39 63.27 24.39
C THR A 1168 0.54 62.86 25.86
N PHE A 1169 0.97 61.62 26.11
CA PHE A 1169 1.32 61.16 27.47
C PHE A 1169 2.63 61.78 27.98
N ARG A 1170 3.58 62.05 27.07
CA ARG A 1170 4.91 62.59 27.38
C ARG A 1170 4.85 64.04 27.90
N GLU A 1171 4.00 64.89 27.34
CA GLU A 1171 3.73 66.24 27.87
C GLU A 1171 3.14 66.20 29.30
N PHE A 1172 2.33 65.18 29.60
CA PHE A 1172 1.79 64.96 30.95
C PHE A 1172 2.87 64.45 31.91
N GLU A 1173 3.71 63.50 31.49
CA GLU A 1173 4.89 63.06 32.25
C GLU A 1173 5.81 64.24 32.59
N GLU A 1174 6.21 65.05 31.60
CA GLU A 1174 7.12 66.19 31.82
C GLU A 1174 6.50 67.22 32.77
N ALA A 1175 5.19 67.50 32.64
CA ALA A 1175 4.47 68.36 33.58
C ALA A 1175 4.36 67.77 35.00
N VAL A 1176 4.23 66.45 35.15
CA VAL A 1176 4.21 65.77 36.45
C VAL A 1176 5.59 65.80 37.11
N ARG A 1177 6.65 65.46 36.37
CA ARG A 1177 8.06 65.52 36.84
C ARG A 1177 8.46 66.94 37.23
N ALA A 1178 7.97 67.97 36.53
CA ALA A 1178 8.20 69.38 36.87
C ALA A 1178 7.37 69.88 38.08
N ALA A 1179 6.22 69.27 38.37
CA ALA A 1179 5.31 69.73 39.43
C ALA A 1179 5.51 69.07 40.79
N LEU A 1180 6.13 67.89 40.86
CA LEU A 1180 6.25 67.08 42.08
C LEU A 1180 7.71 66.69 42.36
N PRO A 1181 8.36 67.26 43.41
CA PRO A 1181 9.69 66.84 43.83
C PRO A 1181 9.61 65.50 44.57
N ILE A 1182 9.75 64.41 43.83
CA ILE A 1182 9.73 63.02 44.28
C ILE A 1182 10.95 62.31 43.68
N ASP A 1183 11.41 61.22 44.29
CA ASP A 1183 12.42 60.33 43.73
C ASP A 1183 11.98 59.73 42.38
N ALA A 1184 12.93 59.65 41.43
CA ALA A 1184 12.65 59.18 40.07
C ALA A 1184 12.08 57.74 40.06
N GLU A 1185 12.61 56.84 40.89
CA GLU A 1185 12.23 55.43 40.91
C GLU A 1185 10.76 55.19 41.35
N SER A 1186 10.19 56.05 42.20
CA SER A 1186 8.76 56.02 42.55
C SER A 1186 7.89 56.77 41.53
N MET A 1187 8.47 57.75 40.81
CA MET A 1187 7.77 58.45 39.73
C MET A 1187 7.59 57.57 38.49
N ASP A 1188 8.66 56.88 38.07
CA ASP A 1188 8.66 56.00 36.89
C ASP A 1188 7.58 54.90 37.07
N ARG A 1189 7.61 54.17 38.19
CA ARG A 1189 6.60 53.15 38.52
C ARG A 1189 5.16 53.68 38.59
N PHE A 1190 4.97 54.95 38.91
CA PHE A 1190 3.64 55.56 38.93
C PHE A 1190 3.15 55.90 37.51
N LEU A 1191 4.06 56.30 36.62
CA LEU A 1191 3.76 56.58 35.22
C LEU A 1191 3.56 55.29 34.41
N ASP A 1192 4.38 54.26 34.61
CA ASP A 1192 4.25 52.94 33.96
C ASP A 1192 2.82 52.37 34.13
N ILE A 1193 2.32 52.38 35.36
CA ILE A 1193 0.98 51.88 35.72
C ILE A 1193 -0.13 52.74 35.09
N LEU A 1194 0.09 54.04 34.93
CA LEU A 1194 -0.85 54.94 34.25
C LEU A 1194 -0.82 54.76 32.72
N GLU A 1195 0.32 54.37 32.14
CA GLU A 1195 0.45 54.09 30.71
C GLU A 1195 -0.17 52.74 30.35
N GLU A 1196 0.15 51.68 31.10
CA GLU A 1196 -0.43 50.33 30.91
C GLU A 1196 -1.97 50.37 31.04
N ALA A 1197 -2.50 51.12 32.02
CA ALA A 1197 -3.94 51.29 32.21
C ALA A 1197 -4.62 52.16 31.13
N ARG A 1198 -3.87 53.01 30.42
CA ARG A 1198 -4.37 53.90 29.35
C ARG A 1198 -4.33 53.27 27.96
N TYR A 1199 -3.33 52.45 27.66
CA TYR A 1199 -3.04 51.98 26.30
C TYR A 1199 -3.03 50.46 26.08
N SER A 1200 -3.16 49.64 27.13
CA SER A 1200 -3.30 48.18 26.96
C SER A 1200 -4.74 47.70 27.13
N ASP A 1201 -5.10 46.60 26.46
CA ASP A 1201 -6.32 45.82 26.74
C ASP A 1201 -6.07 44.66 27.73
N HIS A 1202 -4.94 44.70 28.45
CA HIS A 1202 -4.58 43.69 29.42
C HIS A 1202 -5.53 43.71 30.65
N LEU A 1203 -5.78 42.53 31.22
CA LEU A 1203 -6.80 42.32 32.24
C LEU A 1203 -6.20 42.54 33.63
N ILE A 1204 -6.30 43.77 34.13
CA ILE A 1204 -5.65 44.24 35.37
C ILE A 1204 -6.00 43.35 36.57
N THR A 1205 -5.00 42.62 37.08
CA THR A 1205 -5.13 41.67 38.19
C THR A 1205 -4.94 42.33 39.56
N GLU A 1206 -5.26 41.57 40.62
CA GLU A 1206 -5.08 41.97 42.02
C GLU A 1206 -3.61 42.31 42.37
N GLU A 1207 -2.64 41.72 41.66
CA GLU A 1207 -1.21 42.04 41.84
C GLU A 1207 -0.88 43.45 41.32
N HIS A 1208 -1.45 43.86 40.19
CA HIS A 1208 -1.27 45.21 39.63
C HIS A 1208 -1.95 46.26 40.52
N ARG A 1209 -3.10 45.94 41.13
CA ARG A 1209 -3.76 46.75 42.17
C ARG A 1209 -2.82 46.99 43.35
N GLN A 1210 -2.16 45.94 43.86
CA GLN A 1210 -1.27 46.05 45.02
C GLN A 1210 -0.02 46.90 44.71
N LYS A 1211 0.59 46.74 43.53
CA LYS A 1211 1.71 47.58 43.06
C LYS A 1211 1.32 49.06 42.96
N ALA A 1212 0.12 49.35 42.44
CA ALA A 1212 -0.38 50.73 42.35
C ALA A 1212 -0.61 51.38 43.73
N ILE A 1213 -1.15 50.62 44.70
CA ILE A 1213 -1.32 51.08 46.08
C ILE A 1213 0.04 51.35 46.74
N GLU A 1214 1.04 50.49 46.53
CA GLU A 1214 2.38 50.69 47.08
C GLU A 1214 3.07 51.94 46.51
N ALA A 1215 3.02 52.14 45.18
CA ALA A 1215 3.59 53.33 44.53
C ALA A 1215 2.95 54.64 45.05
N ILE A 1216 1.62 54.70 45.14
CA ILE A 1216 0.89 55.88 45.65
C ILE A 1216 1.24 56.16 47.13
N ASN A 1217 1.41 55.12 47.95
CA ASN A 1217 1.80 55.28 49.34
C ASN A 1217 3.25 55.78 49.48
N ARG A 1218 4.22 55.23 48.73
CA ARG A 1218 5.61 55.71 48.68
C ARG A 1218 5.70 57.18 48.25
N VAL A 1219 4.96 57.57 47.20
CA VAL A 1219 4.80 58.97 46.76
C VAL A 1219 4.27 59.85 47.90
N SER A 1220 3.23 59.42 48.61
CA SER A 1220 2.66 60.18 49.72
C SER A 1220 3.57 60.28 50.95
N GLU A 1221 4.49 59.33 51.14
CA GLU A 1221 5.48 59.33 52.22
C GLU A 1221 6.71 60.19 51.88
N SER A 1222 7.17 60.14 50.62
CA SER A 1222 8.21 61.04 50.07
C SER A 1222 7.79 62.52 50.25
N LEU A 1223 6.54 62.84 49.93
CA LEU A 1223 5.90 64.16 50.17
C LEU A 1223 5.69 64.54 51.66
N ASN A 1224 6.11 63.71 52.62
CA ASN A 1224 6.17 64.05 54.04
C ASN A 1224 7.59 64.37 54.55
N ARG A 1225 8.66 64.00 53.83
CA ARG A 1225 10.06 64.12 54.31
C ARG A 1225 10.81 65.41 53.94
N ILE A 1226 10.21 66.31 53.16
CA ILE A 1226 10.88 67.51 52.64
C ILE A 1226 10.77 68.69 53.61
N GLU A 1227 11.81 68.85 54.44
CA GLU A 1227 12.11 70.04 55.26
C GLU A 1227 12.62 71.23 54.40
N PRO A 1228 12.48 72.50 54.84
CA PRO A 1228 12.57 73.66 53.96
C PRO A 1228 13.97 74.31 53.90
N SER A 1229 14.92 73.71 53.17
CA SER A 1229 16.13 74.43 52.72
C SER A 1229 16.65 73.91 51.38
N GLN A 1230 17.11 74.83 50.53
CA GLN A 1230 17.63 74.61 49.17
C GLN A 1230 16.62 74.05 48.13
N ILE A 1231 15.96 74.97 47.43
CA ILE A 1231 15.82 74.95 45.95
C ILE A 1231 15.58 76.39 45.48
N GLY A 1232 16.31 76.81 44.46
CA GLY A 1232 16.23 78.14 43.85
C GLY A 1232 17.42 78.38 42.90
N ALA A 1233 17.26 78.90 41.68
CA ALA A 1233 16.01 79.24 41.01
C ALA A 1233 16.15 79.16 39.47
N VAL A 1234 15.08 78.74 38.80
CA VAL A 1234 14.80 78.97 37.38
C VAL A 1234 13.30 79.22 37.26
N GLY A 1235 12.86 80.26 36.54
CA GLY A 1235 11.42 80.51 36.36
C GLY A 1235 10.94 81.96 36.28
N ALA A 1236 11.76 82.91 35.83
CA ALA A 1236 11.30 84.28 35.56
C ALA A 1236 12.15 85.01 34.50
N LEU A 1237 11.80 84.87 33.22
CA LEU A 1237 11.91 85.91 32.17
C LEU A 1237 11.30 85.40 30.84
N ALA A 1238 10.75 86.33 30.05
CA ALA A 1238 10.33 86.17 28.64
C ALA A 1238 9.32 85.05 28.29
N ILE A 1239 8.02 85.29 28.53
CA ILE A 1239 7.03 85.18 27.44
C ILE A 1239 6.15 86.44 27.50
N SER A 1240 6.35 87.33 26.55
CA SER A 1240 5.40 88.38 26.15
C SER A 1240 5.03 88.17 24.68
N GLU A 1241 3.96 88.85 24.26
CA GLU A 1241 3.40 89.04 22.92
C GLU A 1241 4.37 88.93 21.72
N GLU A 1242 3.93 88.57 20.51
CA GLU A 1242 2.78 89.16 19.79
C GLU A 1242 1.93 88.17 18.95
N GLU A 1243 1.01 88.72 18.15
CA GLU A 1243 -0.24 88.09 17.72
C GLU A 1243 -0.18 87.28 16.41
N ALA A 1244 -1.28 86.58 16.11
CA ALA A 1244 -1.62 86.06 14.79
C ALA A 1244 -2.94 86.70 14.31
N PRO A 1245 -3.10 86.99 13.00
CA PRO A 1245 -4.38 87.49 12.47
C PRO A 1245 -5.44 86.38 12.41
N GLU A 1246 -6.70 86.77 12.59
CA GLU A 1246 -7.85 85.88 12.68
C GLU A 1246 -8.44 85.47 11.32
N THR A 1247 -9.30 84.44 11.31
CA THR A 1247 -10.48 84.37 10.42
C THR A 1247 -11.54 83.41 10.98
N GLU A 1248 -12.82 83.72 10.72
CA GLU A 1248 -14.01 83.05 11.29
C GLU A 1248 -14.25 81.62 10.70
N ILE A 1249 -14.73 80.61 11.46
CA ILE A 1249 -16.14 80.31 11.84
C ILE A 1249 -17.05 80.23 10.59
N ILE A 1250 -17.69 79.09 10.27
CA ILE A 1250 -19.03 78.63 10.75
C ILE A 1250 -19.18 77.08 10.68
N LEU A 1251 -20.13 76.53 11.45
CA LEU A 1251 -20.37 75.09 11.69
C LEU A 1251 -21.36 74.41 10.73
N LYS A 1252 -21.34 73.05 10.71
CA LYS A 1252 -22.49 72.12 10.92
C LYS A 1252 -21.92 70.76 11.38
N GLU A 1253 -22.27 70.20 12.54
CA GLU A 1253 -23.55 69.60 13.01
C GLU A 1253 -23.85 68.18 12.48
N GLY A 1254 -24.05 67.25 13.43
CA GLY A 1254 -25.03 66.16 13.31
C GLY A 1254 -24.55 64.78 12.86
N ALA A 1255 -24.33 63.87 13.80
CA ALA A 1255 -24.65 62.44 13.68
C ALA A 1255 -24.58 61.73 15.06
N GLU A 1256 -25.73 61.38 15.64
CA GLU A 1256 -25.81 60.31 16.64
C GLU A 1256 -26.14 58.99 15.92
N GLY A 1257 -25.60 57.88 16.43
CA GLY A 1257 -26.01 56.54 16.05
C GLY A 1257 -25.35 55.48 16.95
N GLY A 1258 -26.03 54.42 17.38
CA GLY A 1258 -27.45 54.11 17.12
C GLY A 1258 -27.71 52.63 16.90
N VAL A 1259 -27.31 51.79 17.87
CA VAL A 1259 -27.67 50.37 18.06
C VAL A 1259 -28.06 49.57 16.79
N GLN A 1260 -27.13 48.74 16.33
CA GLN A 1260 -27.34 47.27 16.29
C GLN A 1260 -26.02 46.55 16.62
#